data_AF-A0AAV6TS44-F1
#
_entry.id   AF-A0AAV6TS44-F1
#
_cell.length_a   1.000
_cell.length_b   1.000
_cell.length_c   1.000
_cell.angle_alpha   90.00
_cell.angle_beta   90.00
_cell.angle_gamma   90.00
#
_symmetry.space_group_name_H-M   'P 1'
#
loop_
_entity.id
_entity.type
_entity.pdbx_description
1 polymer ?
#
loop_
_entity_poly.entity_id
_entity_poly.type
_entity_poly.pdbx_seq_one_letter_code
_entity_poly.pdbx_strand_id
1 'polypeptide(L)'
;MAPTKVSQSRRVMSSFHSQLAHHKHKRVYCCLCHAEVTVGCFVSHVQEKHGVSCATSCAFCYGQFRWQKGDVVRDLRVAHHRKRCLESFLTTHFERSWRLSAASVSRTEIATGSEEIATGLEEIATGSEEIATGLEEIATEKIATEAIATEEIATGLQKNATEEIATGLQKNATEEIATGLQKNATGSQKIAAPEFCLRCDPHHRHGVQPRLEGRERNKLWALWGFYDPYPKDELFFVDCGPKHVRFSEESGLGLCAFNIYQCFMSGEYAFYHLMVRVRLWLDFRIHRWEGVHFLPYSTLCDGFHRDKREERKEDDLNKLRIHHRHLLVAMKRDRVASFKTEWKSVAFRERMPAEDRGGPVRRQRDKLCVSIDSASHLMYAIAYVSRPMATCDGFGNKDATASGSHYWMFRELSSCAKLSLAALFEGGHETLVSKRHRDSNLANFYEHVERANQHWQVRLKHLAMKEKNCVLPLARKYEMSDTWAEDCPVVYVYGHAKYLKCVPELGKLEYDAWLRHQLLTGNHFWSGLRDEYYVLEHYQTRCMNTLQQVVKQVVDGVQNTFARKEILLQSVIGQLKNEMSQHVAEKEDILRVVAESQKHSEAVVLERETARNGEAKARKGEAKAQIRIEALGRKLVTTRKDVAKAQKRIRHLEVELKNCQSDERPISEQ
;
A
#
# COMPACT_ATOMS: atom_id res chain seq x y z
N MET A 1 -3.83 54.29 40.29
CA MET A 1 -2.42 53.87 40.21
C MET A 1 -2.31 52.56 39.44
N ALA A 2 -1.47 52.49 38.41
CA ALA A 2 -1.28 51.24 37.67
C ALA A 2 -0.55 50.20 38.54
N PRO A 3 -0.99 48.94 38.58
CA PRO A 3 -0.35 47.91 39.37
C PRO A 3 1.10 47.68 38.89
N THR A 4 2.04 47.61 39.83
CA THR A 4 3.46 47.35 39.51
C THR A 4 3.63 45.98 38.86
N LYS A 5 4.63 45.82 37.98
CA LYS A 5 4.91 44.55 37.27
C LYS A 5 5.00 43.34 38.21
N VAL A 6 5.52 43.54 39.42
CA VAL A 6 5.60 42.50 40.47
C VAL A 6 4.21 42.08 40.97
N SER A 7 3.30 43.03 41.19
CA SER A 7 1.93 42.72 41.63
C SER A 7 1.14 41.95 40.55
N GLN A 8 1.35 42.28 39.28
CA GLN A 8 0.75 41.55 38.15
C GLN A 8 1.30 40.12 38.04
N SER A 9 2.63 39.96 38.16
CA SER A 9 3.27 38.63 38.11
C SER A 9 2.76 37.71 39.22
N ARG A 10 2.63 38.23 40.46
CA ARG A 10 2.06 37.50 41.59
C ARG A 10 0.63 37.02 41.32
N ARG A 11 -0.21 37.85 40.67
CA ARG A 11 -1.59 37.48 40.32
C ARG A 11 -1.63 36.33 39.31
N VAL A 12 -0.77 36.36 38.30
CA VAL A 12 -0.67 35.28 37.30
C VAL A 12 -0.17 33.99 37.95
N MET A 13 0.83 34.06 38.82
CA MET A 13 1.35 32.89 39.53
C MET A 13 0.34 32.30 40.52
N SER A 14 -0.48 33.12 41.19
CA SER A 14 -1.59 32.64 42.02
C SER A 14 -2.59 31.83 41.20
N SER A 15 -2.95 32.31 40.00
CA SER A 15 -3.80 31.57 39.06
C SER A 15 -3.15 30.25 38.59
N PHE A 16 -1.85 30.25 38.28
CA PHE A 16 -1.10 29.03 37.94
C PHE A 16 -1.13 28.00 39.08
N HIS A 17 -0.88 28.42 40.33
CA HIS A 17 -0.91 27.50 41.47
C HIS A 17 -2.31 26.96 41.76
N SER A 18 -3.35 27.79 41.58
CA SER A 18 -4.75 27.35 41.70
C SER A 18 -5.08 26.27 40.66
N GLN A 19 -4.70 26.46 39.40
CA GLN A 19 -4.90 25.46 38.34
C GLN A 19 -4.12 24.17 38.60
N LEU A 20 -2.86 24.29 39.03
CA LEU A 20 -2.04 23.13 39.37
C LEU A 20 -2.65 22.33 40.53
N ALA A 21 -3.13 23.02 41.56
CA ALA A 21 -3.80 22.41 42.70
C ALA A 21 -5.12 21.73 42.32
N HIS A 22 -5.91 22.35 41.43
CA HIS A 22 -7.17 21.79 40.95
C HIS A 22 -6.95 20.50 40.13
N HIS A 23 -5.84 20.39 39.39
CA HIS A 23 -5.55 19.24 38.53
C HIS A 23 -4.55 18.23 39.10
N LYS A 24 -4.05 18.44 40.33
CA LYS A 24 -2.94 17.65 40.90
C LYS A 24 -3.14 16.13 40.89
N HIS A 25 -4.39 15.66 40.98
CA HIS A 25 -4.73 14.23 41.04
C HIS A 25 -4.95 13.60 39.66
N LYS A 26 -5.08 14.39 38.60
CA LYS A 26 -5.34 13.84 37.28
C LYS A 26 -4.10 13.13 36.74
N ARG A 27 -4.29 11.97 36.12
CA ARG A 27 -3.21 11.15 35.54
C ARG A 27 -2.87 11.66 34.12
N VAL A 28 -1.58 11.78 33.85
CA VAL A 28 -1.00 12.20 32.57
C VAL A 28 0.18 11.30 32.23
N TYR A 29 0.43 11.11 30.95
CA TYR A 29 1.60 10.37 30.48
C TYR A 29 2.73 11.33 30.12
N CYS A 30 3.94 11.09 30.62
CA CYS A 30 5.13 11.83 30.21
C CYS A 30 5.43 11.55 28.73
N CYS A 31 5.63 12.58 27.90
CA CYS A 31 5.89 12.35 26.47
C CYS A 31 7.32 11.89 26.16
N LEU A 32 8.22 11.94 27.15
CA LEU A 32 9.62 11.52 26.97
C LEU A 32 9.81 10.02 27.29
N CYS A 33 9.18 9.51 28.35
CA CYS A 33 9.33 8.10 28.76
C CYS A 33 8.02 7.32 28.86
N HIS A 34 6.88 7.93 28.51
CA HIS A 34 5.56 7.29 28.55
C HIS A 34 5.11 6.80 29.95
N ALA A 35 5.82 7.19 31.01
CA ALA A 35 5.41 6.87 32.37
C ALA A 35 4.11 7.60 32.74
N GLU A 36 3.19 6.88 33.35
CA GLU A 36 1.96 7.45 33.89
C GLU A 36 2.25 8.11 35.24
N VAL A 37 1.98 9.40 35.35
CA VAL A 37 2.23 10.20 36.55
C VAL A 37 1.05 11.12 36.80
N THR A 38 0.88 11.59 38.03
CA THR A 38 -0.11 12.63 38.30
C THR A 38 0.44 14.00 37.91
N VAL A 39 -0.43 14.95 37.56
CA VAL A 39 -0.01 16.34 37.29
C VAL A 39 0.77 16.92 38.47
N GLY A 40 0.38 16.59 39.72
CA GLY A 40 1.08 17.03 40.92
C GLY A 40 2.51 16.50 41.02
N CYS A 41 2.76 15.28 40.57
CA CYS A 41 4.09 14.65 40.56
C CYS A 41 4.90 14.93 39.28
N PHE A 42 4.28 15.51 38.25
CA PHE A 42 4.88 15.67 36.93
C PHE A 42 6.17 16.50 36.95
N VAL A 43 6.20 17.58 37.74
CA VAL A 43 7.38 18.45 37.85
C VAL A 43 8.58 17.69 38.42
N SER A 44 8.39 16.95 39.52
CA SER A 44 9.43 16.12 40.13
C SER A 44 9.87 15.01 39.18
N HIS A 45 8.93 14.37 38.50
CA HIS A 45 9.22 13.33 37.51
C HIS A 45 10.16 13.84 36.41
N VAL A 46 9.85 14.99 35.80
CA VAL A 46 10.68 15.52 34.70
C VAL A 46 12.04 16.01 35.19
N GLN A 47 12.13 16.49 36.43
CA GLN A 47 13.40 16.84 37.04
C GLN A 47 14.28 15.60 37.30
N GLU A 48 13.72 14.54 37.88
CA GLU A 48 14.45 13.33 38.27
C GLU A 48 14.79 12.43 37.08
N LYS A 49 13.85 12.25 36.15
CA LYS A 49 14.00 11.30 35.03
C LYS A 49 14.58 11.93 33.76
N HIS A 50 14.37 13.24 33.56
CA HIS A 50 14.75 13.95 32.34
C HIS A 50 15.71 15.11 32.57
N GLY A 51 16.18 15.31 33.80
CA GLY A 51 17.21 16.30 34.12
C GLY A 51 16.78 17.77 33.92
N VAL A 52 15.47 18.06 33.83
CA VAL A 52 15.00 19.44 33.63
C VAL A 52 15.03 20.19 34.96
N SER A 53 15.94 21.17 35.06
CA SER A 53 16.04 22.04 36.24
C SER A 53 14.85 22.99 36.33
N CYS A 54 13.86 22.65 37.16
CA CYS A 54 12.64 23.45 37.34
C CYS A 54 12.89 24.81 38.02
N ALA A 55 14.11 25.03 38.54
CA ALA A 55 14.55 26.32 39.08
C ALA A 55 14.81 27.36 37.97
N THR A 56 15.21 26.92 36.78
CA THR A 56 15.62 27.79 35.66
C THR A 56 14.93 27.44 34.34
N SER A 57 13.99 26.48 34.33
CA SER A 57 13.36 25.97 33.12
C SER A 57 11.93 25.46 33.37
N CYS A 58 11.08 25.54 32.35
CA CYS A 58 9.68 25.10 32.46
C CYS A 58 9.55 23.58 32.31
N ALA A 59 8.98 22.90 33.32
CA ALA A 59 8.71 21.47 33.27
C ALA A 59 7.70 21.07 32.18
N PHE A 60 6.71 21.94 31.90
CA PHE A 60 5.58 21.61 31.01
C PHE A 60 5.90 21.73 29.51
N CYS A 61 7.00 22.42 29.16
CA CYS A 61 7.60 22.36 27.82
C CYS A 61 8.99 21.70 27.83
N TYR A 62 9.26 20.87 28.84
CA TYR A 62 10.49 20.07 28.94
C TYR A 62 11.79 20.90 28.81
N GLY A 63 11.76 22.12 29.34
CA GLY A 63 12.90 23.03 29.38
C GLY A 63 13.18 23.85 28.12
N GLN A 64 12.26 23.86 27.15
CA GLN A 64 12.35 24.74 25.97
C GLN A 64 12.35 26.23 26.36
N PHE A 65 11.64 26.59 27.43
CA PHE A 65 11.65 27.95 27.96
C PHE A 65 12.47 28.02 29.26
N ARG A 66 13.47 28.92 29.28
CA ARG A 66 14.44 29.09 30.36
C ARG A 66 14.35 30.49 30.99
N TRP A 67 14.72 30.61 32.26
CA TRP A 67 14.76 31.87 33.01
C TRP A 67 15.87 31.85 34.07
N GLN A 68 16.24 33.02 34.61
CA GLN A 68 17.19 33.12 35.72
C GLN A 68 16.51 32.89 37.07
N LYS A 69 17.29 32.40 38.04
CA LYS A 69 16.79 32.13 39.39
C LYS A 69 16.26 33.43 40.02
N GLY A 70 14.95 33.48 40.29
CA GLY A 70 14.27 34.66 40.85
C GLY A 70 13.31 35.37 39.88
N ASP A 71 13.39 35.07 38.57
CA ASP A 71 12.56 35.72 37.55
C ASP A 71 11.09 35.34 37.64
N VAL A 72 10.77 34.15 38.17
CA VAL A 72 9.38 33.67 38.29
C VAL A 72 8.47 34.65 39.04
N VAL A 73 9.02 35.40 40.01
CA VAL A 73 8.25 36.35 40.82
C VAL A 73 8.35 37.79 40.28
N ARG A 74 9.40 38.09 39.52
CA ARG A 74 9.74 39.46 39.09
C ARG A 74 9.43 39.75 37.62
N ASP A 75 9.50 38.75 36.75
CA ASP A 75 9.21 38.85 35.32
C ASP A 75 7.82 38.29 35.00
N LEU A 76 6.96 39.18 34.53
CA LEU A 76 5.59 38.87 34.12
C LEU A 76 5.54 37.89 32.93
N ARG A 77 6.55 37.89 32.05
CA ARG A 77 6.63 36.98 30.90
C ARG A 77 6.83 35.54 31.36
N VAL A 78 7.68 35.31 32.37
CA VAL A 78 7.91 33.98 32.94
C VAL A 78 6.64 33.45 33.59
N ALA A 79 5.92 34.30 34.35
CA ALA A 79 4.65 33.94 34.95
C ALA A 79 3.58 33.56 33.90
N HIS A 80 3.44 34.37 32.84
CA HIS A 80 2.51 34.07 31.74
C HIS A 80 2.87 32.80 30.98
N HIS A 81 4.16 32.57 30.71
CA HIS A 81 4.61 31.35 30.07
C HIS A 81 4.24 30.12 30.91
N ARG A 82 4.54 30.12 32.21
CA ARG A 82 4.24 28.97 33.09
C ARG A 82 2.75 28.65 33.12
N LYS A 83 1.89 29.68 33.21
CA LYS A 83 0.44 29.50 33.17
C LYS A 83 -0.02 28.92 31.83
N ARG A 84 0.32 29.57 30.71
CA ARG A 84 -0.08 29.14 29.37
C ARG A 84 0.42 27.73 29.04
N CYS A 85 1.65 27.43 29.46
CA CYS A 85 2.28 26.13 29.22
C CYS A 85 1.60 25.01 30.03
N LEU A 86 1.22 25.28 31.29
CA LEU A 86 0.39 24.35 32.07
C LEU A 86 -0.98 24.12 31.42
N GLU A 87 -1.67 25.18 30.99
CA GLU A 87 -2.99 25.07 30.34
C GLU A 87 -2.92 24.25 29.04
N SER A 88 -1.92 24.53 28.19
CA SER A 88 -1.67 23.76 26.97
C SER A 88 -1.29 22.31 27.25
N PHE A 89 -0.45 22.08 28.27
CA PHE A 89 -0.06 20.74 28.71
C PHE A 89 -1.27 19.93 29.18
N LEU A 90 -2.12 20.49 30.02
CA LEU A 90 -3.33 19.82 30.52
C LEU A 90 -4.29 19.48 29.38
N THR A 91 -4.52 20.42 28.46
CA THR A 91 -5.40 20.21 27.30
C THR A 91 -4.88 19.08 26.41
N THR A 92 -3.58 19.10 26.11
CA THR A 92 -2.96 18.12 25.22
C THR A 92 -2.88 16.73 25.85
N HIS A 93 -2.55 16.64 27.13
CA HIS A 93 -2.35 15.37 27.81
C HIS A 93 -3.65 14.73 28.32
N PHE A 94 -4.71 15.48 28.63
CA PHE A 94 -6.01 14.89 28.98
C PHE A 94 -6.73 14.27 27.79
N GLU A 95 -6.66 14.89 26.60
CA GLU A 95 -7.18 14.27 25.38
C GLU A 95 -6.45 12.97 25.03
N ARG A 96 -5.14 12.89 25.29
CA ARG A 96 -4.36 11.66 25.09
C ARG A 96 -4.69 10.58 26.12
N SER A 97 -4.86 10.94 27.38
CA SER A 97 -5.24 10.00 28.45
C SER A 97 -6.58 9.33 28.15
N TRP A 98 -7.58 10.10 27.69
CA TRP A 98 -8.88 9.59 27.24
C TRP A 98 -8.78 8.66 26.02
N ARG A 99 -7.93 8.98 25.05
CA ARG A 99 -7.74 8.14 23.85
C ARG A 99 -7.02 6.83 24.17
N LEU A 100 -6.09 6.83 25.12
CA LEU A 100 -5.39 5.62 25.53
C LEU A 100 -6.29 4.68 26.37
N SER A 101 -7.18 5.23 27.19
CA SER A 101 -8.21 4.42 27.88
C SER A 101 -9.26 3.87 26.91
N ALA A 102 -9.65 4.61 25.87
CA ALA A 102 -10.54 4.11 24.83
C ALA A 102 -9.87 3.03 23.96
N ALA A 103 -8.58 3.19 23.66
CA ALA A 103 -7.80 2.20 22.91
C ALA A 103 -7.55 0.90 23.71
N SER A 104 -7.47 0.96 25.04
CA SER A 104 -7.38 -0.26 25.86
C SER A 104 -8.68 -1.06 25.86
N VAL A 105 -9.84 -0.39 25.88
CA VAL A 105 -11.16 -1.06 25.76
C VAL A 105 -11.32 -1.70 24.38
N SER A 106 -10.90 -1.03 23.32
CA SER A 106 -10.95 -1.58 21.96
C SER A 106 -9.99 -2.78 21.78
N ARG A 107 -8.85 -2.81 22.47
CA ARG A 107 -7.96 -3.99 22.45
C ARG A 107 -8.56 -5.22 23.13
N THR A 108 -9.30 -5.03 24.23
CA THR A 108 -9.97 -6.15 24.89
C THR A 108 -11.09 -6.72 24.03
N GLU A 109 -11.85 -5.89 23.32
CA GLU A 109 -12.90 -6.34 22.38
C GLU A 109 -12.31 -7.08 21.17
N ILE A 110 -11.16 -6.63 20.64
CA ILE A 110 -10.45 -7.33 19.57
C ILE A 110 -9.89 -8.67 20.05
N ALA A 111 -9.39 -8.74 21.30
CA ALA A 111 -8.90 -9.99 21.87
C ALA A 111 -10.04 -11.02 22.02
N THR A 112 -11.20 -10.60 22.52
CA THR A 112 -12.39 -11.46 22.63
C THR A 112 -12.88 -11.91 21.25
N GLY A 113 -12.99 -11.00 20.28
CA GLY A 113 -13.38 -11.38 18.92
C GLY A 113 -12.38 -12.32 18.22
N SER A 114 -11.08 -12.21 18.55
CA SER A 114 -10.06 -13.15 18.05
C SER A 114 -10.19 -14.54 18.68
N GLU A 115 -10.61 -14.64 19.94
CA GLU A 115 -10.90 -15.90 20.62
C GLU A 115 -12.14 -16.57 20.02
N GLU A 116 -13.21 -15.81 19.77
CA GLU A 116 -14.44 -16.31 19.13
C GLU A 116 -14.17 -16.84 17.70
N ILE A 117 -13.30 -16.18 16.94
CA ILE A 117 -12.88 -16.66 15.61
C ILE A 117 -12.06 -17.94 15.72
N ALA A 118 -11.18 -18.06 16.72
CA ALA A 118 -10.41 -19.28 16.94
C ALA A 118 -11.33 -20.47 17.26
N THR A 119 -12.31 -20.27 18.15
CA THR A 119 -13.33 -21.28 18.45
C THR A 119 -14.15 -21.65 17.21
N GLY A 120 -14.59 -20.67 16.43
CA GLY A 120 -15.33 -20.93 15.19
C GLY A 120 -14.52 -21.68 14.13
N LEU A 121 -13.20 -21.50 14.08
CA LEU A 121 -12.31 -22.26 13.20
C LEU A 121 -12.11 -23.71 13.70
N GLU A 122 -12.06 -23.93 15.01
CA GLU A 122 -12.03 -25.29 15.59
C GLU A 122 -13.34 -26.05 15.33
N GLU A 123 -14.49 -25.38 15.40
CA GLU A 123 -15.80 -25.95 15.05
C GLU A 123 -15.88 -26.32 13.56
N ILE A 124 -15.36 -25.46 12.67
CA ILE A 124 -15.29 -25.77 11.23
C ILE A 124 -14.35 -26.95 10.95
N ALA A 125 -13.21 -27.02 11.64
CA ALA A 125 -12.28 -28.15 11.51
C ALA A 125 -12.95 -29.46 11.95
N THR A 126 -13.65 -29.43 13.08
CA THR A 126 -14.42 -30.58 13.59
C THR A 126 -15.50 -31.01 12.61
N GLY A 127 -16.30 -30.06 12.09
CA GLY A 127 -17.31 -30.36 11.08
C GLY A 127 -16.73 -30.89 9.76
N SER A 128 -15.52 -30.48 9.39
CA SER A 128 -14.83 -31.01 8.22
C SER A 128 -14.37 -32.47 8.42
N GLU A 129 -13.96 -32.84 9.63
CA GLU A 129 -13.61 -34.23 9.97
C GLU A 129 -14.85 -35.13 10.00
N GLU A 130 -15.98 -34.63 10.51
CA GLU A 130 -17.27 -35.33 10.48
C GLU A 130 -17.76 -35.58 9.05
N ILE A 131 -17.63 -34.57 8.16
CA ILE A 131 -17.95 -34.73 6.74
C ILE A 131 -17.02 -35.75 6.07
N ALA A 132 -15.72 -35.72 6.37
CA ALA A 132 -14.78 -36.69 5.83
C ALA A 132 -15.14 -38.13 6.26
N THR A 133 -15.48 -38.31 7.54
CA THR A 133 -15.92 -39.59 8.10
C THR A 133 -17.22 -40.06 7.43
N GLY A 134 -18.21 -39.17 7.29
CA GLY A 134 -19.47 -39.50 6.60
C GLY A 134 -19.27 -39.85 5.12
N LEU A 135 -18.31 -39.23 4.44
CA LEU A 135 -17.95 -39.58 3.06
C LEU A 135 -17.26 -40.95 2.97
N GLU A 136 -16.43 -41.32 3.94
CA GLU A 136 -15.83 -42.65 4.03
C GLU A 136 -16.87 -43.74 4.32
N GLU A 137 -17.85 -43.46 5.20
CA GLU A 137 -18.98 -44.35 5.46
C GLU A 137 -19.84 -44.57 4.20
N ILE A 138 -20.19 -43.49 3.49
CA ILE A 138 -20.93 -43.57 2.22
C ILE A 138 -20.12 -44.36 1.17
N ALA A 139 -18.81 -44.13 1.08
CA ALA A 139 -17.95 -44.86 0.15
C ALA A 139 -17.92 -46.36 0.49
N THR A 140 -17.84 -46.71 1.77
CA THR A 140 -17.81 -48.09 2.24
C THR A 140 -19.15 -48.79 2.02
N GLU A 141 -20.26 -48.12 2.31
CA GLU A 141 -21.62 -48.63 2.07
C GLU A 141 -21.88 -48.82 0.57
N LYS A 142 -21.42 -47.88 -0.27
CA LYS A 142 -21.53 -47.97 -1.72
C LYS A 142 -20.70 -49.12 -2.29
N ILE A 143 -19.48 -49.33 -1.82
CA ILE A 143 -18.66 -50.48 -2.22
C ILE A 143 -19.32 -51.79 -1.79
N ALA A 144 -19.92 -51.85 -0.60
CA ALA A 144 -20.63 -53.03 -0.12
C ALA A 144 -21.90 -53.33 -0.95
N THR A 145 -22.70 -52.31 -1.28
CA THR A 145 -23.90 -52.47 -2.12
C THR A 145 -23.54 -52.81 -3.57
N GLU A 146 -22.49 -52.21 -4.13
CA GLU A 146 -21.99 -52.56 -5.46
C GLU A 146 -21.41 -53.99 -5.48
N ALA A 147 -20.72 -54.43 -4.42
CA ALA A 147 -20.22 -55.79 -4.31
C ALA A 147 -21.37 -56.82 -4.25
N ILE A 148 -22.42 -56.57 -3.47
CA ILE A 148 -23.62 -57.41 -3.40
C ILE A 148 -24.33 -57.43 -4.75
N ALA A 149 -24.52 -56.27 -5.40
CA ALA A 149 -25.12 -56.19 -6.72
C ALA A 149 -24.29 -56.94 -7.77
N THR A 150 -22.96 -56.91 -7.68
CA THR A 150 -22.06 -57.62 -8.61
C THR A 150 -22.12 -59.13 -8.37
N GLU A 151 -22.25 -59.58 -7.13
CA GLU A 151 -22.44 -61.00 -6.78
C GLU A 151 -23.82 -61.51 -7.20
N GLU A 152 -24.88 -60.73 -7.02
CA GLU A 152 -26.23 -61.03 -7.52
C GLU A 152 -26.28 -61.07 -9.07
N ILE A 153 -25.59 -60.14 -9.74
CA ILE A 153 -25.44 -60.14 -11.20
C ILE A 153 -24.63 -61.35 -11.65
N ALA A 154 -23.55 -61.72 -10.96
CA ALA A 154 -22.76 -62.90 -11.29
C ALA A 154 -23.57 -64.20 -11.11
N THR A 155 -24.35 -64.30 -10.05
CA THR A 155 -25.25 -65.44 -9.78
C THR A 155 -26.40 -65.48 -10.79
N GLY A 156 -26.95 -64.32 -11.16
CA GLY A 156 -27.97 -64.18 -12.21
C GLY A 156 -27.44 -64.53 -13.60
N LEU A 157 -26.21 -64.12 -13.95
CA LEU A 157 -25.54 -64.50 -15.18
C LEU A 157 -25.22 -66.00 -15.23
N GLN A 158 -24.86 -66.61 -14.09
CA GLN A 158 -24.62 -68.05 -14.00
C GLN A 158 -25.92 -68.87 -14.17
N LYS A 159 -27.05 -68.35 -13.67
CA LYS A 159 -28.39 -68.92 -13.84
C LYS A 159 -28.93 -68.73 -15.27
N ASN A 160 -28.74 -67.56 -15.86
CA ASN A 160 -29.16 -67.28 -17.25
C ASN A 160 -28.30 -68.00 -18.29
N ALA A 161 -27.02 -68.26 -18.00
CA ALA A 161 -26.15 -69.10 -18.84
C ALA A 161 -26.57 -70.57 -18.86
N THR A 162 -27.38 -71.04 -17.91
CA THR A 162 -27.87 -72.42 -17.85
C THR A 162 -29.31 -72.61 -18.35
N GLU A 163 -30.14 -71.55 -18.42
CA GLU A 163 -31.57 -71.72 -18.78
C GLU A 163 -32.08 -70.90 -19.98
N GLU A 164 -31.40 -69.84 -20.47
CA GLU A 164 -32.00 -68.96 -21.51
C GLU A 164 -31.18 -68.69 -22.78
N ILE A 165 -29.95 -69.20 -22.89
CA ILE A 165 -29.15 -69.07 -24.13
C ILE A 165 -29.63 -70.04 -25.24
N ALA A 166 -30.48 -71.02 -24.93
CA ALA A 166 -31.02 -71.97 -25.91
C ALA A 166 -32.25 -71.46 -26.70
N THR A 167 -32.87 -70.33 -26.33
CA THR A 167 -34.18 -69.94 -26.90
C THR A 167 -34.35 -68.46 -27.27
N GLY A 168 -33.45 -67.57 -26.85
CA GLY A 168 -33.61 -66.12 -27.05
C GLY A 168 -32.88 -65.48 -28.24
N LEU A 169 -32.06 -66.23 -28.98
CA LEU A 169 -31.19 -65.71 -30.05
C LEU A 169 -31.92 -65.42 -31.39
N GLN A 170 -33.23 -65.18 -31.37
CA GLN A 170 -34.01 -64.97 -32.60
C GLN A 170 -35.12 -63.91 -32.52
N LYS A 171 -34.94 -62.83 -31.74
CA LYS A 171 -35.82 -61.67 -31.89
C LYS A 171 -35.21 -60.36 -31.42
N ASN A 172 -35.09 -59.44 -32.38
CA ASN A 172 -35.11 -57.98 -32.18
C ASN A 172 -33.78 -57.31 -31.80
N ALA A 173 -32.90 -57.27 -32.79
CA ALA A 173 -32.21 -56.02 -33.12
C ALA A 173 -33.23 -54.90 -33.43
N THR A 174 -32.77 -53.66 -33.36
CA THR A 174 -33.41 -52.39 -33.77
C THR A 174 -34.59 -51.90 -32.91
N GLU A 175 -34.31 -50.96 -31.98
CA GLU A 175 -34.87 -49.57 -32.00
C GLU A 175 -34.62 -48.67 -30.75
N GLU A 176 -34.00 -49.12 -29.65
CA GLU A 176 -34.01 -48.32 -28.39
C GLU A 176 -32.70 -47.61 -27.97
N ILE A 177 -31.77 -47.34 -28.88
CA ILE A 177 -30.55 -46.56 -28.55
C ILE A 177 -30.70 -45.05 -28.84
N ALA A 178 -31.73 -44.63 -29.58
CA ALA A 178 -31.86 -43.25 -30.05
C ALA A 178 -32.54 -42.28 -29.05
N THR A 179 -33.11 -42.76 -27.93
CA THR A 179 -33.93 -41.91 -27.03
C THR A 179 -33.30 -41.64 -25.66
N GLY A 180 -32.19 -42.30 -25.31
CA GLY A 180 -31.54 -42.18 -24.00
C GLY A 180 -30.61 -40.96 -23.84
N LEU A 181 -30.12 -40.37 -24.94
CA LEU A 181 -29.06 -39.36 -24.89
C LEU A 181 -29.54 -37.90 -24.74
N GLN A 182 -30.85 -37.64 -24.64
CA GLN A 182 -31.40 -36.28 -24.57
C GLN A 182 -31.86 -35.83 -23.16
N LYS A 183 -31.61 -36.61 -22.10
CA LYS A 183 -32.04 -36.30 -20.71
C LYS A 183 -30.94 -36.10 -19.67
N ASN A 184 -29.67 -35.98 -20.07
CA ASN A 184 -28.54 -35.72 -19.16
C ASN A 184 -27.94 -34.30 -19.22
N ALA A 185 -28.63 -33.33 -19.85
CA ALA A 185 -28.11 -31.98 -20.08
C ALA A 185 -28.77 -30.85 -19.25
N THR A 186 -29.32 -31.15 -18.06
CA THR A 186 -29.86 -30.11 -17.15
C THR A 186 -29.66 -30.48 -15.68
N GLY A 187 -28.42 -30.62 -15.25
CA GLY A 187 -28.13 -30.89 -13.84
C GLY A 187 -26.66 -30.89 -13.50
N SER A 188 -25.98 -29.73 -13.60
CA SER A 188 -24.73 -29.44 -12.87
C SER A 188 -24.22 -28.03 -13.20
N GLN A 189 -24.44 -27.07 -12.31
CA GLN A 189 -23.56 -25.90 -12.14
C GLN A 189 -23.85 -25.23 -10.78
N LYS A 190 -23.29 -25.82 -9.72
CA LYS A 190 -22.73 -25.07 -8.59
C LYS A 190 -21.22 -25.17 -8.73
N ILE A 191 -20.51 -24.04 -8.78
CA ILE A 191 -19.13 -23.83 -8.25
C ILE A 191 -18.70 -22.38 -8.57
N ALA A 192 -18.11 -21.76 -7.55
CA ALA A 192 -17.26 -20.56 -7.52
C ALA A 192 -17.86 -19.20 -7.93
N ALA A 193 -18.34 -18.46 -6.92
CA ALA A 193 -18.43 -17.00 -6.99
C ALA A 193 -17.01 -16.39 -6.96
N PRO A 194 -16.64 -15.49 -7.89
CA PRO A 194 -15.45 -14.67 -7.73
C PRO A 194 -15.71 -13.54 -6.72
N GLU A 195 -14.73 -13.28 -5.87
CA GLU A 195 -14.72 -12.24 -4.85
C GLU A 195 -15.21 -10.90 -5.40
N PHE A 196 -16.34 -10.46 -4.85
CA PHE A 196 -17.02 -9.20 -5.14
C PHE A 196 -16.13 -8.00 -4.78
N CYS A 197 -15.99 -7.05 -5.72
CA CYS A 197 -15.46 -5.73 -5.39
C CYS A 197 -16.56 -4.87 -4.71
N LEU A 198 -16.87 -5.19 -3.46
CA LEU A 198 -17.62 -4.34 -2.52
C LEU A 198 -16.77 -3.16 -1.99
N ARG A 199 -15.57 -2.94 -2.55
CA ARG A 199 -14.60 -1.93 -2.06
C ARG A 199 -14.75 -0.55 -2.71
N CYS A 200 -15.68 -0.39 -3.64
CA CYS A 200 -15.95 0.90 -4.27
C CYS A 200 -16.82 1.84 -3.42
N ASP A 201 -17.37 1.38 -2.28
CA ASP A 201 -18.24 2.19 -1.45
C ASP A 201 -18.00 2.00 0.07
N PRO A 202 -17.44 3.00 0.78
CA PRO A 202 -17.48 3.05 2.24
C PRO A 202 -18.88 3.36 2.79
N HIS A 203 -19.82 3.86 1.98
CA HIS A 203 -21.10 4.39 2.46
C HIS A 203 -22.23 3.36 2.57
N HIS A 204 -22.12 2.17 1.97
CA HIS A 204 -23.15 1.13 2.09
C HIS A 204 -23.02 0.20 3.31
N ARG A 205 -21.88 0.18 4.02
CA ARG A 205 -21.71 -0.68 5.23
C ARG A 205 -22.41 -0.16 6.48
N HIS A 206 -22.82 1.10 6.48
CA HIS A 206 -23.74 1.62 7.47
C HIS A 206 -25.08 1.76 6.76
N GLY A 207 -26.15 1.12 7.23
CA GLY A 207 -27.51 1.20 6.69
C GLY A 207 -28.14 2.61 6.75
N VAL A 208 -27.33 3.64 6.57
CA VAL A 208 -27.70 5.02 6.35
C VAL A 208 -28.01 5.10 4.87
N GLN A 209 -29.30 5.09 4.52
CA GLN A 209 -29.75 5.64 3.24
C GLN A 209 -28.95 6.91 2.94
N PRO A 210 -28.60 7.25 1.68
CA PRO A 210 -28.00 8.53 1.35
C PRO A 210 -28.98 9.64 1.74
N ARG A 211 -28.91 10.04 3.00
CA ARG A 211 -29.61 11.17 3.56
C ARG A 211 -29.07 12.34 2.78
N LEU A 212 -29.92 12.93 1.96
CA LEU A 212 -29.77 14.28 1.40
C LEU A 212 -29.63 15.36 2.52
N GLU A 213 -29.47 14.97 3.78
CA GLU A 213 -29.33 15.80 4.98
C GLU A 213 -28.05 16.64 5.04
N GLY A 214 -27.15 16.53 4.06
CA GLY A 214 -26.15 17.58 3.80
C GLY A 214 -26.75 18.91 3.31
N ARG A 215 -28.05 18.95 2.98
CA ARG A 215 -28.80 20.16 2.58
C ARG A 215 -29.42 20.93 3.74
N GLU A 216 -29.13 20.65 5.01
CA GLU A 216 -29.58 21.57 6.06
C GLU A 216 -28.79 22.88 6.00
N ARG A 217 -29.48 23.91 5.48
CA ARG A 217 -28.99 25.29 5.38
C ARG A 217 -28.59 25.76 6.77
N ASN A 218 -27.30 25.89 7.03
CA ASN A 218 -26.86 26.61 8.22
C ASN A 218 -27.26 28.09 8.08
N LYS A 219 -28.11 28.55 9.00
CA LYS A 219 -28.70 29.90 9.01
C LYS A 219 -27.65 31.02 8.95
N LEU A 220 -26.47 30.83 9.56
CA LEU A 220 -25.39 31.83 9.56
C LEU A 220 -24.78 32.06 8.17
N TRP A 221 -24.66 31.01 7.38
CA TRP A 221 -24.02 31.07 6.05
C TRP A 221 -25.03 31.36 4.94
N ALA A 222 -26.31 31.01 5.15
CA ALA A 222 -27.42 31.52 4.36
C ALA A 222 -27.54 33.04 4.49
N LEU A 223 -27.30 33.60 5.68
CA LEU A 223 -27.23 35.05 5.92
C LEU A 223 -26.10 35.74 5.14
N TRP A 224 -24.98 35.05 4.93
CA TRP A 224 -23.82 35.58 4.19
C TRP A 224 -23.79 35.17 2.71
N GLY A 225 -24.81 34.44 2.23
CA GLY A 225 -24.96 34.11 0.82
C GLY A 225 -23.92 33.14 0.25
N PHE A 226 -23.37 32.25 1.08
CA PHE A 226 -22.33 31.29 0.67
C PHE A 226 -22.88 30.00 0.01
N TYR A 227 -24.19 29.76 0.06
CA TYR A 227 -24.84 28.48 -0.30
C TYR A 227 -25.77 28.55 -1.52
N ASP A 228 -25.46 29.37 -2.53
CA ASP A 228 -26.23 29.35 -3.78
C ASP A 228 -25.40 28.64 -4.87
N PRO A 229 -25.45 27.30 -4.97
CA PRO A 229 -24.64 26.57 -5.96
C PRO A 229 -25.25 26.62 -7.37
N TYR A 230 -26.44 27.17 -7.56
CA TYR A 230 -27.07 27.31 -8.86
C TYR A 230 -27.22 28.78 -9.22
N PRO A 231 -26.51 29.30 -10.23
CA PRO A 231 -27.08 30.39 -11.00
C PRO A 231 -28.46 29.93 -11.46
N LYS A 232 -29.48 30.77 -11.26
CA LYS A 232 -30.90 30.47 -11.54
C LYS A 232 -31.21 30.13 -13.01
N ASP A 233 -30.21 30.19 -13.89
CA ASP A 233 -30.34 29.84 -15.29
C ASP A 233 -30.26 28.30 -15.43
N GLU A 234 -31.37 27.63 -15.12
CA GLU A 234 -31.60 26.18 -15.33
C GLU A 234 -31.43 25.74 -16.81
N LEU A 235 -31.33 26.71 -17.72
CA LEU A 235 -31.31 26.52 -19.18
C LEU A 235 -30.12 25.73 -19.74
N PHE A 236 -29.01 25.57 -19.02
CA PHE A 236 -27.87 24.78 -19.53
C PHE A 236 -28.10 23.26 -19.44
N PHE A 237 -29.06 22.82 -18.61
CA PHE A 237 -29.23 21.41 -18.25
C PHE A 237 -30.64 20.86 -18.47
N VAL A 238 -31.56 21.66 -19.00
CA VAL A 238 -32.96 21.27 -19.18
C VAL A 238 -33.26 21.03 -20.67
N ASP A 239 -33.80 19.84 -20.93
CA ASP A 239 -34.19 19.25 -22.22
C ASP A 239 -33.08 18.93 -23.23
N CYS A 240 -32.58 17.68 -23.12
CA CYS A 240 -31.69 17.09 -24.10
C CYS A 240 -32.38 15.83 -24.64
N GLY A 241 -32.73 15.85 -25.94
CA GLY A 241 -33.61 14.88 -26.63
C GLY A 241 -33.14 13.41 -26.70
N PRO A 242 -33.58 12.64 -27.70
CA PRO A 242 -33.39 11.18 -27.74
C PRO A 242 -31.94 10.69 -27.87
N LYS A 243 -30.98 11.56 -28.21
CA LYS A 243 -29.57 11.22 -28.46
C LYS A 243 -28.64 11.34 -27.24
N HIS A 244 -29.16 11.60 -26.04
CA HIS A 244 -28.34 11.91 -24.86
C HIS A 244 -28.22 10.73 -23.88
N VAL A 245 -26.97 10.45 -23.46
CA VAL A 245 -26.66 9.46 -22.42
C VAL A 245 -26.89 10.08 -21.05
N ARG A 246 -27.76 9.45 -20.25
CA ARG A 246 -27.92 9.81 -18.84
C ARG A 246 -27.03 8.92 -17.98
N PHE A 247 -26.12 9.52 -17.22
CA PHE A 247 -25.42 8.83 -16.13
C PHE A 247 -26.36 8.72 -14.92
N SER A 248 -26.26 7.63 -14.15
CA SER A 248 -27.08 7.45 -12.95
C SER A 248 -26.67 8.44 -11.86
N GLU A 249 -27.58 8.83 -10.97
CA GLU A 249 -27.21 9.65 -9.78
C GLU A 249 -26.23 8.89 -8.85
N GLU A 250 -26.32 7.56 -8.86
CA GLU A 250 -25.46 6.63 -8.12
C GLU A 250 -24.01 6.63 -8.63
N SER A 251 -23.78 7.07 -9.88
CA SER A 251 -22.44 7.15 -10.49
C SER A 251 -21.48 8.10 -9.78
N GLY A 252 -22.00 9.07 -9.01
CA GLY A 252 -21.24 10.18 -8.47
C GLY A 252 -20.81 11.22 -9.52
N LEU A 253 -21.06 10.98 -10.82
CA LEU A 253 -20.71 11.91 -11.92
C LEU A 253 -21.72 13.05 -12.09
N GLY A 254 -22.87 12.97 -11.43
CA GLY A 254 -24.00 13.87 -11.63
C GLY A 254 -24.69 13.66 -12.99
N LEU A 255 -25.88 14.21 -13.16
CA LEU A 255 -26.71 14.00 -14.37
C LEU A 255 -26.04 14.46 -15.69
N CYS A 256 -24.95 15.24 -15.64
CA CYS A 256 -24.54 16.12 -16.74
C CYS A 256 -23.12 15.87 -17.29
N ALA A 257 -22.36 14.89 -16.79
CA ALA A 257 -20.96 14.70 -17.20
C ALA A 257 -20.79 14.43 -18.71
N PHE A 258 -21.66 13.59 -19.30
CA PHE A 258 -21.67 13.35 -20.75
C PHE A 258 -21.91 14.64 -21.54
N ASN A 259 -22.90 15.43 -21.10
CA ASN A 259 -23.27 16.67 -21.78
C ASN A 259 -22.16 17.72 -21.68
N ILE A 260 -21.50 17.83 -20.53
CA ILE A 260 -20.34 18.70 -20.35
C ILE A 260 -19.22 18.32 -21.33
N TYR A 261 -18.97 17.02 -21.50
CA TYR A 261 -18.02 16.51 -22.49
C TYR A 261 -18.48 16.81 -23.93
N GLN A 262 -19.74 16.54 -24.29
CA GLN A 262 -20.27 16.83 -25.63
C GLN A 262 -20.18 18.33 -25.96
N CYS A 263 -20.53 19.20 -25.01
CA CYS A 263 -20.37 20.65 -25.16
C CYS A 263 -18.90 21.04 -25.32
N PHE A 264 -17.98 20.41 -24.59
CA PHE A 264 -16.55 20.62 -24.79
C PHE A 264 -16.10 20.20 -26.20
N MET A 265 -16.55 19.05 -26.69
CA MET A 265 -16.19 18.53 -28.01
C MET A 265 -16.84 19.29 -29.16
N SER A 266 -17.99 19.92 -28.96
CA SER A 266 -18.64 20.77 -29.97
C SER A 266 -17.73 21.92 -30.44
N GLY A 267 -16.80 22.35 -29.59
CA GLY A 267 -15.94 23.50 -29.86
C GLY A 267 -16.65 24.85 -29.81
N GLU A 268 -17.95 24.92 -29.52
CA GLU A 268 -18.70 26.17 -29.39
C GLU A 268 -18.30 26.96 -28.13
N TYR A 269 -17.88 26.23 -27.10
CA TYR A 269 -17.53 26.77 -25.80
C TYR A 269 -16.03 26.63 -25.51
N ALA A 270 -15.47 27.61 -24.81
CA ALA A 270 -14.17 27.53 -24.16
C ALA A 270 -14.37 27.21 -22.68
N PHE A 271 -13.58 26.27 -22.16
CA PHE A 271 -13.68 25.80 -20.79
C PHE A 271 -12.51 26.32 -19.96
N TYR A 272 -12.78 26.69 -18.72
CA TYR A 272 -11.77 27.22 -17.80
C TYR A 272 -11.93 26.66 -16.40
N HIS A 273 -10.80 26.42 -15.76
CA HIS A 273 -10.69 26.22 -14.31
C HIS A 273 -10.36 27.57 -13.66
N LEU A 274 -11.34 28.13 -12.94
CA LEU A 274 -11.19 29.39 -12.22
C LEU A 274 -10.80 29.15 -10.77
N MET A 275 -9.99 30.04 -10.22
CA MET A 275 -9.68 30.13 -8.79
C MET A 275 -10.07 31.51 -8.28
N VAL A 276 -11.15 31.58 -7.50
CA VAL A 276 -11.65 32.81 -6.91
C VAL A 276 -11.21 32.87 -5.46
N ARG A 277 -10.48 33.91 -5.06
CA ARG A 277 -10.16 34.12 -3.63
C ARG A 277 -11.46 34.29 -2.84
N VAL A 278 -11.58 33.65 -1.68
CA VAL A 278 -12.81 33.70 -0.86
C VAL A 278 -13.25 35.12 -0.54
N ARG A 279 -12.32 36.04 -0.27
CA ARG A 279 -12.64 37.45 -0.02
C ARG A 279 -13.24 38.18 -1.23
N LEU A 280 -12.92 37.74 -2.45
CA LEU A 280 -13.45 38.29 -3.70
C LEU A 280 -14.72 37.57 -4.14
N TRP A 281 -15.18 36.55 -3.40
CA TRP A 281 -16.31 35.73 -3.79
C TRP A 281 -17.62 36.53 -3.86
N LEU A 282 -17.83 37.48 -2.94
CA LEU A 282 -19.05 38.29 -2.92
C LEU A 282 -19.12 39.20 -4.16
N ASP A 283 -18.02 39.89 -4.48
CA ASP A 283 -17.90 40.70 -5.68
C ASP A 283 -18.05 39.86 -6.94
N PHE A 284 -17.42 38.68 -6.96
CA PHE A 284 -17.52 37.73 -8.06
C PHE A 284 -18.95 37.26 -8.29
N ARG A 285 -19.69 36.97 -7.21
CA ARG A 285 -21.08 36.47 -7.26
C ARG A 285 -22.07 37.54 -7.71
N ILE A 286 -21.89 38.77 -7.25
CA ILE A 286 -22.80 39.89 -7.59
C ILE A 286 -22.53 40.39 -9.01
N HIS A 287 -21.32 40.18 -9.54
CA HIS A 287 -21.00 40.49 -10.93
C HIS A 287 -21.79 39.60 -11.90
N ARG A 288 -22.46 40.22 -12.87
CA ARG A 288 -23.24 39.51 -13.89
C ARG A 288 -22.31 39.07 -15.02
N TRP A 289 -21.97 37.78 -15.04
CA TRP A 289 -21.12 37.18 -16.07
C TRP A 289 -21.94 36.78 -17.29
N GLU A 290 -22.15 37.71 -18.21
CA GLU A 290 -22.99 37.46 -19.40
C GLU A 290 -22.32 36.48 -20.38
N GLY A 291 -22.98 35.35 -20.64
CA GLY A 291 -22.49 34.29 -21.54
C GLY A 291 -21.51 33.31 -20.88
N VAL A 292 -21.39 33.34 -19.55
CA VAL A 292 -20.60 32.39 -18.76
C VAL A 292 -21.54 31.42 -18.05
N HIS A 293 -21.33 30.13 -18.30
CA HIS A 293 -22.04 29.04 -17.66
C HIS A 293 -21.17 28.43 -16.56
N PHE A 294 -21.66 28.48 -15.33
CA PHE A 294 -21.02 27.83 -14.20
C PHE A 294 -21.42 26.36 -14.16
N LEU A 295 -20.43 25.47 -14.16
CA LEU A 295 -20.66 24.04 -14.10
C LEU A 295 -20.87 23.61 -12.64
N PRO A 296 -21.55 22.48 -12.39
CA PRO A 296 -21.89 22.01 -11.05
C PRO A 296 -20.68 21.49 -10.25
N TYR A 297 -19.45 21.81 -10.65
CA TYR A 297 -18.25 21.36 -9.98
C TYR A 297 -17.50 22.55 -9.39
N SER A 298 -17.43 22.57 -8.06
CA SER A 298 -16.62 23.54 -7.34
C SER A 298 -16.04 22.93 -6.08
N THR A 299 -14.83 23.32 -5.71
CA THR A 299 -14.25 22.97 -4.40
C THR A 299 -13.67 24.19 -3.73
N LEU A 300 -13.68 24.20 -2.41
CA LEU A 300 -12.97 25.19 -1.62
C LEU A 300 -11.63 24.59 -1.24
N CYS A 301 -10.55 25.26 -1.63
CA CYS A 301 -9.18 24.89 -1.32
C CYS A 301 -8.60 25.87 -0.31
N ASP A 302 -7.99 25.34 0.74
CA ASP A 302 -7.14 26.10 1.63
C ASP A 302 -5.80 26.32 0.92
N GLY A 303 -5.45 27.56 0.63
CA GLY A 303 -4.49 27.91 -0.42
C GLY A 303 -3.08 27.31 -0.34
N PHE A 304 -2.38 27.49 -1.45
CA PHE A 304 -0.94 27.21 -1.64
C PHE A 304 -0.07 27.72 -0.47
N HIS A 305 0.98 26.97 -0.14
CA HIS A 305 2.07 27.41 0.75
C HIS A 305 2.58 28.81 0.35
N ARG A 306 2.80 29.64 1.38
CA ARG A 306 3.33 31.01 1.28
C ARG A 306 4.62 31.07 0.45
N ASP A 307 4.69 32.13 -0.36
CA ASP A 307 5.91 32.57 -1.04
C ASP A 307 7.02 32.79 0.00
N LYS A 308 8.17 32.11 -0.14
CA LYS A 308 9.26 32.09 0.85
C LYS A 308 9.94 33.44 1.09
N ARG A 309 9.49 34.52 0.45
CA ARG A 309 10.10 35.87 0.55
C ARG A 309 9.47 36.78 1.61
N GLU A 310 8.33 36.42 2.18
CA GLU A 310 7.67 37.23 3.23
C GLU A 310 8.16 36.94 4.66
N GLU A 311 9.18 36.09 4.83
CA GLU A 311 9.69 35.58 6.12
C GLU A 311 10.34 36.60 7.07
N ARG A 312 10.28 37.92 6.80
CA ARG A 312 11.01 38.92 7.62
C ARG A 312 10.18 39.82 8.52
N LYS A 313 8.87 39.56 8.73
CA LYS A 313 8.11 40.28 9.77
C LYS A 313 7.24 39.34 10.60
N GLU A 314 7.85 38.94 11.71
CA GLU A 314 7.33 38.17 12.84
C GLU A 314 6.03 38.77 13.44
N ASP A 315 5.31 37.92 14.21
CA ASP A 315 4.24 38.24 15.18
C ASP A 315 2.74 38.23 14.81
N ASP A 316 2.31 37.67 13.67
CA ASP A 316 0.90 37.21 13.57
C ASP A 316 0.82 35.82 12.92
N LEU A 317 0.85 34.80 13.77
CA LEU A 317 0.70 33.38 13.40
C LEU A 317 -0.75 33.01 12.97
N ASN A 318 -1.63 33.99 12.78
CA ASN A 318 -2.95 33.86 12.16
C ASN A 318 -3.08 34.59 10.81
N LYS A 319 -1.96 35.02 10.20
CA LYS A 319 -1.96 35.70 8.88
C LYS A 319 -2.43 34.76 7.75
N LEU A 320 -3.75 34.74 7.58
CA LEU A 320 -4.55 34.52 6.37
C LEU A 320 -4.04 33.41 5.44
N ARG A 321 -4.43 32.16 5.72
CA ARG A 321 -4.57 31.17 4.65
C ARG A 321 -5.44 31.80 3.57
N ILE A 322 -4.89 32.03 2.37
CA ILE A 322 -5.69 32.57 1.26
C ILE A 322 -6.52 31.41 0.73
N HIS A 323 -7.75 31.29 1.21
CA HIS A 323 -8.69 30.30 0.70
C HIS A 323 -9.09 30.68 -0.73
N HIS A 324 -9.12 29.70 -1.62
CA HIS A 324 -9.56 29.84 -3.00
C HIS A 324 -10.74 28.90 -3.25
N ARG A 325 -11.74 29.37 -3.99
CA ARG A 325 -12.78 28.55 -4.57
C ARG A 325 -12.38 28.20 -5.99
N HIS A 326 -12.24 26.91 -6.26
CA HIS A 326 -12.00 26.37 -7.58
C HIS A 326 -13.34 26.10 -8.26
N LEU A 327 -13.50 26.54 -9.50
CA LEU A 327 -14.73 26.42 -10.27
C LEU A 327 -14.41 25.95 -11.68
N LEU A 328 -15.32 25.21 -12.28
CA LEU A 328 -15.32 25.00 -13.73
C LEU A 328 -16.36 25.90 -14.38
N VAL A 329 -15.97 26.56 -15.47
CA VAL A 329 -16.86 27.39 -16.26
C VAL A 329 -16.73 27.05 -17.74
N ALA A 330 -17.84 27.18 -18.46
CA ALA A 330 -17.90 27.13 -19.91
C ALA A 330 -18.41 28.49 -20.41
N MET A 331 -17.81 29.03 -21.46
CA MET A 331 -18.23 30.30 -22.05
C MET A 331 -18.19 30.22 -23.57
N LYS A 332 -19.12 30.87 -24.26
CA LYS A 332 -19.08 30.91 -25.72
C LYS A 332 -17.78 31.57 -26.19
N ARG A 333 -17.18 31.03 -27.26
CA ARG A 333 -15.84 31.47 -27.72
C ARG A 333 -15.76 32.95 -28.06
N ASP A 334 -16.82 33.52 -28.63
CA ASP A 334 -16.97 34.95 -28.93
C ASP A 334 -16.95 35.84 -27.66
N ARG A 335 -17.33 35.30 -26.50
CA ARG A 335 -17.34 36.00 -25.21
C ARG A 335 -16.03 35.89 -24.43
N VAL A 336 -15.08 35.04 -24.86
CA VAL A 336 -13.81 34.80 -24.13
C VAL A 336 -12.99 36.09 -23.94
N ALA A 337 -12.94 36.95 -24.94
CA ALA A 337 -12.16 38.20 -24.86
C ALA A 337 -12.76 39.18 -23.84
N SER A 338 -14.09 39.35 -23.88
CA SER A 338 -14.83 40.17 -22.92
C SER A 338 -14.71 39.61 -21.51
N PHE A 339 -14.93 38.30 -21.34
CA PHE A 339 -14.76 37.63 -20.05
C PHE A 339 -13.36 37.81 -19.48
N LYS A 340 -12.29 37.62 -20.27
CA LYS A 340 -10.92 37.81 -19.78
C LYS A 340 -10.66 39.24 -19.33
N THR A 341 -11.32 40.22 -19.94
CA THR A 341 -11.22 41.63 -19.58
C THR A 341 -11.99 41.92 -18.29
N GLU A 342 -13.23 41.44 -18.19
CA GLU A 342 -14.08 41.54 -17.00
C GLU A 342 -13.47 40.80 -15.80
N TRP A 343 -12.99 39.57 -16.00
CA TRP A 343 -12.29 38.76 -15.01
C TRP A 343 -11.07 39.48 -14.46
N LYS A 344 -10.27 40.13 -15.33
CA LYS A 344 -9.17 40.98 -14.86
C LYS A 344 -9.69 42.15 -14.02
N SER A 345 -10.79 42.79 -14.41
CA SER A 345 -11.34 43.90 -13.64
C SER A 345 -11.84 43.47 -12.25
N VAL A 346 -12.44 42.28 -12.11
CA VAL A 346 -13.05 41.79 -10.86
C VAL A 346 -12.02 41.10 -9.97
N ALA A 347 -11.19 40.22 -10.52
CA ALA A 347 -10.17 39.49 -9.77
C ALA A 347 -9.03 40.40 -9.24
N PHE A 348 -8.89 41.61 -9.79
CA PHE A 348 -7.80 42.55 -9.46
C PHE A 348 -8.26 43.91 -8.89
N ARG A 349 -9.50 44.01 -8.36
CA ARG A 349 -10.02 45.25 -7.73
C ARG A 349 -9.25 45.69 -6.47
N GLU A 350 -8.54 44.78 -5.79
CA GLU A 350 -7.59 45.17 -4.75
C GLU A 350 -6.24 45.56 -5.37
N ARG A 351 -5.85 46.83 -5.20
CA ARG A 351 -4.47 47.26 -5.46
C ARG A 351 -3.52 46.36 -4.67
N MET A 352 -2.75 45.51 -5.37
CA MET A 352 -1.52 45.01 -4.77
C MET A 352 -0.66 46.22 -4.37
N PRO A 353 0.00 46.21 -3.20
CA PRO A 353 0.87 47.30 -2.78
C PRO A 353 1.83 47.69 -3.91
N ALA A 354 2.01 49.00 -4.10
CA ALA A 354 2.76 49.59 -5.21
C ALA A 354 4.19 49.03 -5.40
N GLU A 355 4.74 48.42 -4.36
CA GLU A 355 6.11 47.92 -4.21
C GLU A 355 6.36 46.59 -4.97
N ASP A 356 5.32 45.83 -5.30
CA ASP A 356 5.44 44.54 -6.02
C ASP A 356 5.39 44.65 -7.55
N ARG A 357 5.36 45.88 -8.10
CA ARG A 357 5.25 46.12 -9.54
C ARG A 357 6.46 45.66 -10.37
N GLY A 358 7.58 45.29 -9.74
CA GLY A 358 8.82 44.86 -10.41
C GLY A 358 9.07 43.35 -10.48
N GLY A 359 8.25 42.51 -9.82
CA GLY A 359 8.45 41.04 -9.78
C GLY A 359 7.72 40.27 -10.89
N PRO A 360 7.80 38.92 -10.94
CA PRO A 360 7.18 38.07 -11.96
C PRO A 360 5.65 37.97 -11.80
N VAL A 361 4.97 39.12 -11.69
CA VAL A 361 3.53 39.30 -11.52
C VAL A 361 2.74 38.74 -12.71
N ARG A 362 3.34 38.63 -13.90
CA ARG A 362 2.72 37.95 -15.05
C ARG A 362 2.43 36.47 -14.77
N ARG A 363 3.31 35.75 -14.05
CA ARG A 363 3.18 34.28 -13.85
C ARG A 363 2.12 33.88 -12.82
N GLN A 364 1.64 34.80 -11.96
CA GLN A 364 0.55 34.52 -11.02
C GLN A 364 -0.83 34.81 -11.62
N ARG A 365 -0.92 35.71 -12.61
CA ARG A 365 -2.19 36.10 -13.27
C ARG A 365 -2.83 34.93 -14.03
N ASP A 366 -2.01 34.13 -14.70
CA ASP A 366 -2.47 32.98 -15.51
C ASP A 366 -2.85 31.77 -14.65
N LYS A 367 -2.49 31.77 -13.36
CA LYS A 367 -2.80 30.66 -12.44
C LYS A 367 -4.20 30.73 -11.86
N LEU A 368 -4.92 31.86 -11.95
CA LEU A 368 -6.27 31.99 -11.39
C LEU A 368 -7.38 31.69 -12.40
N CYS A 369 -7.03 31.54 -13.67
CA CYS A 369 -7.95 31.18 -14.75
C CYS A 369 -7.16 30.35 -15.77
N VAL A 370 -7.28 29.04 -15.66
CA VAL A 370 -6.53 28.07 -16.47
C VAL A 370 -7.43 27.55 -17.57
N SER A 371 -7.01 27.69 -18.82
CA SER A 371 -7.74 27.15 -19.97
C SER A 371 -7.72 25.62 -19.94
N ILE A 372 -8.86 25.00 -20.19
CA ILE A 372 -8.98 23.56 -20.39
C ILE A 372 -8.95 23.32 -21.90
N ASP A 373 -7.93 22.60 -22.35
CA ASP A 373 -7.52 22.48 -23.75
C ASP A 373 -7.73 21.08 -24.33
N SER A 374 -7.92 20.07 -23.49
CA SER A 374 -8.14 18.68 -23.89
C SER A 374 -9.19 18.00 -23.03
N ALA A 375 -9.79 16.93 -23.55
CA ALA A 375 -10.74 16.09 -22.81
C ALA A 375 -10.08 15.47 -21.56
N SER A 376 -8.81 15.09 -21.65
CA SER A 376 -8.02 14.63 -20.51
C SER A 376 -7.88 15.72 -19.44
N HIS A 377 -7.59 16.96 -19.84
CA HIS A 377 -7.52 18.09 -18.91
C HIS A 377 -8.89 18.34 -18.28
N LEU A 378 -9.99 18.31 -19.04
CA LEU A 378 -11.35 18.46 -18.51
C LEU A 378 -11.67 17.38 -17.47
N MET A 379 -11.40 16.12 -17.77
CA MET A 379 -11.57 15.00 -16.84
C MET A 379 -10.79 15.23 -15.55
N TYR A 380 -9.51 15.63 -15.64
CA TYR A 380 -8.70 15.89 -14.45
C TYR A 380 -9.14 17.13 -13.69
N ALA A 381 -9.62 18.16 -14.38
CA ALA A 381 -10.14 19.37 -13.76
C ALA A 381 -11.41 19.02 -12.98
N ILE A 382 -12.36 18.28 -13.58
CA ILE A 382 -13.55 17.75 -12.90
C ILE A 382 -13.13 16.89 -11.70
N ALA A 383 -12.24 15.91 -11.90
CA ALA A 383 -11.75 15.05 -10.83
C ALA A 383 -11.00 15.80 -9.73
N TYR A 384 -10.36 16.93 -10.02
CA TYR A 384 -9.67 17.80 -9.07
C TYR A 384 -10.65 18.67 -8.30
N VAL A 385 -11.57 19.35 -8.99
CA VAL A 385 -12.56 20.23 -8.35
C VAL A 385 -13.68 19.47 -7.64
N SER A 386 -13.79 18.16 -7.86
CA SER A 386 -14.64 17.27 -7.08
C SER A 386 -13.93 16.66 -5.87
N ARG A 387 -12.61 16.89 -5.67
CA ARG A 387 -11.91 16.36 -4.49
C ARG A 387 -12.36 17.11 -3.23
N PRO A 388 -12.46 16.40 -2.09
CA PRO A 388 -12.47 17.03 -0.78
C PRO A 388 -11.06 17.59 -0.51
N MET A 389 -10.79 18.82 -0.95
CA MET A 389 -9.51 19.50 -0.73
C MET A 389 -9.66 20.57 0.36
N ALA A 390 -10.14 20.18 1.54
CA ALA A 390 -9.92 20.98 2.74
C ALA A 390 -8.63 20.47 3.40
N THR A 391 -7.68 21.36 3.71
CA THR A 391 -6.58 21.06 4.66
C THR A 391 -7.06 21.09 6.11
N CYS A 392 -8.37 20.95 6.34
CA CYS A 392 -8.85 20.33 7.56
C CYS A 392 -8.75 18.83 7.33
N ASP A 393 -7.59 18.27 7.64
CA ASP A 393 -7.36 16.84 7.83
C ASP A 393 -8.24 16.24 8.95
N GLY A 394 -9.18 16.98 9.54
CA GLY A 394 -9.87 16.60 10.78
C GLY A 394 -8.92 16.40 11.97
N PHE A 395 -7.63 16.64 11.78
CA PHE A 395 -6.54 16.23 12.65
C PHE A 395 -5.55 17.38 12.90
N GLY A 396 -6.04 18.62 12.99
CA GLY A 396 -5.13 19.75 13.15
C GLY A 396 -5.58 20.90 14.05
N ASN A 397 -6.87 21.18 14.17
CA ASN A 397 -7.31 22.44 14.79
C ASN A 397 -8.05 22.20 16.11
N LYS A 398 -7.28 22.04 17.20
CA LYS A 398 -7.80 21.86 18.57
C LYS A 398 -8.46 23.13 19.14
N ASP A 399 -8.28 24.28 18.50
CA ASP A 399 -8.79 25.57 19.00
C ASP A 399 -10.15 25.98 18.41
N ALA A 400 -10.77 25.14 17.57
CA ALA A 400 -12.11 25.39 17.04
C ALA A 400 -13.19 24.73 17.92
N THR A 401 -13.44 25.29 19.10
CA THR A 401 -14.59 24.95 19.97
C THR A 401 -15.94 25.46 19.42
N ALA A 402 -16.01 25.81 18.13
CA ALA A 402 -17.23 26.22 17.45
C ALA A 402 -17.47 25.35 16.21
N SER A 403 -18.41 24.42 16.37
CA SER A 403 -19.32 23.78 15.41
C SER A 403 -19.43 24.32 13.96
N GLY A 404 -18.33 24.44 13.21
CA GLY A 404 -18.44 24.77 11.80
C GLY A 404 -17.14 24.72 11.03
N SER A 405 -16.99 23.70 10.16
CA SER A 405 -16.33 23.83 8.84
C SER A 405 -16.25 22.52 8.05
N HIS A 406 -17.28 21.66 8.05
CA HIS A 406 -17.27 20.47 7.19
C HIS A 406 -18.52 20.45 6.31
N TYR A 407 -18.46 21.15 5.17
CA TYR A 407 -19.50 21.05 4.14
C TYR A 407 -18.94 20.35 2.91
N TRP A 408 -19.36 19.09 2.77
CA TRP A 408 -19.18 18.26 1.59
C TRP A 408 -20.15 18.73 0.52
N MET A 409 -19.79 19.78 -0.23
CA MET A 409 -20.71 20.29 -1.27
C MET A 409 -20.75 19.40 -2.53
N PHE A 410 -19.78 18.51 -2.74
CA PHE A 410 -19.78 17.58 -3.88
C PHE A 410 -19.20 16.23 -3.47
N ARG A 411 -19.78 15.14 -3.98
CA ARG A 411 -19.27 13.78 -3.79
C ARG A 411 -17.89 13.70 -4.45
N GLU A 412 -16.92 13.12 -3.75
CA GLU A 412 -15.66 12.76 -4.39
C GLU A 412 -15.97 11.85 -5.59
N LEU A 413 -15.35 12.14 -6.73
CA LEU A 413 -15.43 11.21 -7.85
C LEU A 413 -14.70 9.93 -7.45
N SER A 414 -15.48 8.86 -7.29
CA SER A 414 -14.97 7.51 -7.10
C SER A 414 -13.97 7.17 -8.22
N SER A 415 -13.06 6.24 -7.98
CA SER A 415 -12.15 5.77 -9.03
C SER A 415 -12.92 5.25 -10.26
N CYS A 416 -14.10 4.68 -10.06
CA CYS A 416 -15.00 4.23 -11.13
C CYS A 416 -15.57 5.38 -11.95
N ALA A 417 -15.91 6.50 -11.31
CA ALA A 417 -16.32 7.71 -12.00
C ALA A 417 -15.19 8.28 -12.89
N LYS A 418 -13.94 8.20 -12.43
CA LYS A 418 -12.76 8.61 -13.24
C LYS A 418 -12.55 7.71 -14.45
N LEU A 419 -12.68 6.39 -14.28
CA LEU A 419 -12.65 5.43 -15.41
C LEU A 419 -13.79 5.71 -16.40
N SER A 420 -14.97 6.02 -15.88
CA SER A 420 -16.14 6.34 -16.69
C SER A 420 -16.01 7.64 -17.50
N LEU A 421 -15.36 8.67 -16.93
CA LEU A 421 -15.01 9.88 -17.68
C LEU A 421 -13.94 9.60 -18.74
N ALA A 422 -12.95 8.77 -18.41
CA ALA A 422 -11.92 8.35 -19.35
C ALA A 422 -12.52 7.58 -20.54
N ALA A 423 -13.68 6.95 -20.35
CA ALA A 423 -14.41 6.26 -21.41
C ALA A 423 -15.11 7.20 -22.40
N LEU A 424 -15.14 8.51 -22.17
CA LEU A 424 -15.85 9.43 -23.08
C LEU A 424 -15.04 9.80 -24.31
N PHE A 425 -13.72 9.57 -24.30
CA PHE A 425 -12.83 10.00 -25.36
C PHE A 425 -11.71 8.98 -25.62
N GLU A 426 -11.25 8.93 -26.86
CA GLU A 426 -10.16 8.07 -27.30
C GLU A 426 -8.86 8.38 -26.54
N GLY A 427 -8.12 7.34 -26.13
CA GLY A 427 -6.88 7.50 -25.37
C GLY A 427 -7.08 7.88 -23.88
N GLY A 428 -8.31 8.00 -23.40
CA GLY A 428 -8.60 8.46 -22.04
C GLY A 428 -8.15 7.49 -20.95
N HIS A 429 -8.36 6.19 -21.17
CA HIS A 429 -7.95 5.16 -20.23
C HIS A 429 -6.42 5.03 -20.18
N GLU A 430 -5.75 5.10 -21.33
CA GLU A 430 -4.30 5.10 -21.49
C GLU A 430 -3.68 6.29 -20.75
N THR A 431 -4.30 7.47 -20.88
CA THR A 431 -3.88 8.67 -20.14
C THR A 431 -4.07 8.51 -18.63
N LEU A 432 -5.14 7.87 -18.20
CA LEU A 432 -5.42 7.60 -16.78
C LEU A 432 -4.40 6.60 -16.19
N VAL A 433 -4.13 5.51 -16.91
CA VAL A 433 -3.13 4.50 -16.55
C VAL A 433 -1.74 5.14 -16.49
N SER A 434 -1.34 5.91 -17.52
CA SER A 434 -0.06 6.61 -17.57
C SER A 434 0.13 7.56 -16.38
N LYS A 435 -0.90 8.33 -16.04
CA LYS A 435 -0.82 9.23 -14.88
C LYS A 435 -0.77 8.48 -13.56
N ARG A 436 -1.56 7.42 -13.39
CA ARG A 436 -1.53 6.57 -12.20
C ARG A 436 -0.16 5.92 -12.02
N HIS A 437 0.51 5.52 -13.11
CA HIS A 437 1.90 5.05 -13.07
C HIS A 437 2.88 6.12 -12.61
N ARG A 438 2.73 7.36 -13.06
CA ARG A 438 3.56 8.47 -12.57
C ARG A 438 3.34 8.75 -11.08
N ASP A 439 2.11 8.59 -10.60
CA ASP A 439 1.74 8.85 -9.20
C ASP A 439 2.06 7.65 -8.27
N SER A 440 2.11 6.43 -8.80
CA SER A 440 2.36 5.19 -8.05
C SER A 440 3.79 4.72 -8.29
N ASN A 441 4.69 4.95 -7.34
CA ASN A 441 6.07 4.44 -7.41
C ASN A 441 6.07 2.96 -7.85
N LEU A 442 6.72 2.67 -8.99
CA LEU A 442 6.67 1.43 -9.81
C LEU A 442 7.05 0.11 -9.11
N ALA A 443 7.17 0.04 -7.79
CA ALA A 443 7.70 -1.11 -7.05
C ALA A 443 6.95 -2.42 -7.32
N ASN A 444 5.61 -2.40 -7.43
CA ASN A 444 4.81 -3.62 -7.68
C ASN A 444 4.83 -4.09 -9.14
N PHE A 445 5.43 -3.31 -10.04
CA PHE A 445 5.37 -3.53 -11.48
C PHE A 445 6.45 -4.50 -11.95
N TYR A 446 7.56 -4.62 -11.22
CA TYR A 446 8.76 -5.35 -11.63
C TYR A 446 8.52 -6.85 -11.86
N GLU A 447 7.80 -7.52 -10.96
CA GLU A 447 7.53 -8.96 -11.02
C GLU A 447 6.74 -9.40 -12.27
N HIS A 448 6.04 -8.46 -12.93
CA HIS A 448 5.10 -8.80 -14.00
C HIS A 448 5.66 -8.57 -15.41
N VAL A 449 6.79 -7.87 -15.56
CA VAL A 449 7.32 -7.48 -16.89
C VAL A 449 8.45 -8.35 -17.41
N GLU A 450 9.04 -9.22 -16.58
CA GLU A 450 10.17 -10.08 -16.99
C GLU A 450 9.88 -10.99 -18.19
N ARG A 451 8.60 -11.16 -18.58
CA ARG A 451 8.20 -12.02 -19.70
C ARG A 451 7.99 -11.30 -21.04
N ALA A 452 7.99 -9.96 -21.08
CA ALA A 452 7.76 -9.20 -22.31
C ALA A 452 9.08 -8.79 -22.97
N ASN A 453 9.18 -9.03 -24.28
CA ASN A 453 10.33 -8.82 -25.15
C ASN A 453 10.79 -7.32 -25.20
N GLN A 454 11.79 -6.98 -26.03
CA GLN A 454 12.49 -5.67 -26.15
C GLN A 454 11.67 -4.35 -26.00
N HIS A 455 10.35 -4.40 -26.12
CA HIS A 455 9.43 -3.32 -25.74
C HIS A 455 8.72 -3.70 -24.43
N TRP A 456 9.07 -3.02 -23.34
CA TRP A 456 8.44 -3.22 -22.03
C TRP A 456 6.94 -2.93 -22.11
N GLN A 457 6.17 -4.01 -22.21
CA GLN A 457 4.71 -4.01 -22.29
C GLN A 457 4.14 -4.79 -21.12
N VAL A 458 3.09 -4.27 -20.49
CA VAL A 458 2.46 -4.94 -19.34
C VAL A 458 0.99 -5.17 -19.60
N ARG A 459 0.56 -6.42 -19.39
CA ARG A 459 -0.86 -6.75 -19.45
C ARG A 459 -1.62 -5.96 -18.39
N LEU A 460 -2.69 -5.30 -18.81
CA LEU A 460 -3.47 -4.44 -17.92
C LEU A 460 -3.99 -5.18 -16.68
N LYS A 461 -4.33 -6.48 -16.79
CA LYS A 461 -4.78 -7.31 -15.65
C LYS A 461 -3.77 -7.40 -14.50
N HIS A 462 -2.48 -7.21 -14.77
CA HIS A 462 -1.39 -7.28 -13.80
C HIS A 462 -1.15 -5.95 -13.06
N LEU A 463 -1.78 -4.85 -13.49
CA LEU A 463 -1.62 -3.54 -12.86
C LEU A 463 -2.23 -3.42 -11.44
N ALA A 464 -2.74 -4.52 -10.87
CA ALA A 464 -3.39 -4.57 -9.56
C ALA A 464 -4.38 -3.41 -9.30
N MET A 465 -5.04 -2.92 -10.36
CA MET A 465 -6.03 -1.86 -10.23
C MET A 465 -7.16 -2.34 -9.31
N LYS A 466 -7.60 -1.51 -8.38
CA LYS A 466 -8.62 -1.89 -7.39
C LYS A 466 -10.01 -1.99 -8.03
N GLU A 467 -10.16 -1.45 -9.24
CA GLU A 467 -11.43 -1.19 -9.91
C GLU A 467 -11.71 -2.19 -11.06
N LYS A 468 -11.28 -3.46 -10.92
CA LYS A 468 -11.35 -4.51 -11.97
C LYS A 468 -12.77 -4.88 -12.43
N ASN A 469 -13.80 -4.65 -11.63
CA ASN A 469 -15.17 -5.03 -12.01
C ASN A 469 -16.08 -3.81 -12.13
N CYS A 470 -15.52 -2.64 -12.44
CA CYS A 470 -16.35 -1.45 -12.53
C CYS A 470 -17.15 -1.39 -13.83
N VAL A 471 -18.45 -1.23 -13.67
CA VAL A 471 -19.43 -1.05 -14.76
C VAL A 471 -19.57 0.45 -15.03
N LEU A 472 -19.75 0.83 -16.30
CA LEU A 472 -20.03 2.21 -16.67
C LEU A 472 -21.40 2.60 -16.07
N PRO A 473 -21.49 3.61 -15.19
CA PRO A 473 -22.67 3.87 -14.38
C PRO A 473 -23.69 4.71 -15.16
N LEU A 474 -24.21 4.09 -16.23
CA LEU A 474 -25.24 4.63 -17.09
C LEU A 474 -26.63 4.46 -16.46
N ALA A 475 -27.62 5.18 -16.98
CA ALA A 475 -29.01 4.86 -16.70
C ALA A 475 -29.27 3.39 -17.06
N ARG A 476 -30.03 2.69 -16.21
CA ARG A 476 -30.20 1.22 -16.28
C ARG A 476 -30.69 0.69 -17.63
N LYS A 477 -31.29 1.54 -18.46
CA LYS A 477 -31.73 1.21 -19.82
C LYS A 477 -30.62 1.11 -20.86
N TYR A 478 -29.36 1.39 -20.54
CA TYR A 478 -28.25 1.32 -21.51
C TYR A 478 -27.41 0.07 -21.32
N GLU A 479 -26.95 -0.49 -22.44
CA GLU A 479 -26.07 -1.64 -22.53
C GLU A 479 -24.94 -1.34 -23.53
N MET A 480 -23.71 -1.83 -23.29
CA MET A 480 -22.64 -1.70 -24.27
C MET A 480 -22.82 -2.70 -25.41
N SER A 481 -22.44 -2.31 -26.61
CA SER A 481 -22.55 -3.11 -27.81
C SER A 481 -21.38 -2.86 -28.76
N ASP A 482 -20.94 -3.92 -29.42
CA ASP A 482 -19.92 -3.85 -30.48
C ASP A 482 -20.53 -3.53 -31.84
N THR A 483 -21.85 -3.75 -31.99
CA THR A 483 -22.57 -3.45 -33.21
C THR A 483 -22.99 -2.00 -33.21
N TRP A 484 -22.54 -1.27 -34.24
CA TRP A 484 -23.02 0.08 -34.50
C TRP A 484 -24.52 0.05 -34.78
N ALA A 485 -25.23 1.01 -34.21
CA ALA A 485 -26.60 1.33 -34.56
C ALA A 485 -26.68 2.84 -34.75
N GLU A 486 -27.37 3.28 -35.81
CA GLU A 486 -27.65 4.69 -36.05
C GLU A 486 -28.23 5.33 -34.78
N ASP A 487 -27.72 6.50 -34.42
CA ASP A 487 -28.09 7.29 -33.23
C ASP A 487 -27.65 6.76 -31.85
N CYS A 488 -26.83 5.70 -31.77
CA CYS A 488 -26.27 5.26 -30.48
C CYS A 488 -25.01 6.07 -30.07
N PRO A 489 -24.96 6.59 -28.83
CA PRO A 489 -23.77 7.26 -28.31
C PRO A 489 -22.56 6.33 -28.24
N VAL A 490 -21.37 6.88 -28.52
CA VAL A 490 -20.09 6.15 -28.51
C VAL A 490 -19.34 6.40 -27.21
N VAL A 491 -18.74 5.36 -26.66
CA VAL A 491 -17.75 5.39 -25.57
C VAL A 491 -16.50 4.63 -26.00
N TYR A 492 -15.34 5.03 -25.48
CA TYR A 492 -14.04 4.44 -25.80
C TYR A 492 -13.52 3.64 -24.61
N VAL A 493 -13.42 2.33 -24.75
CA VAL A 493 -12.82 1.46 -23.74
C VAL A 493 -11.43 1.09 -24.24
N TYR A 494 -10.41 1.73 -23.65
CA TYR A 494 -8.98 1.58 -23.99
C TYR A 494 -8.71 1.63 -25.51
N GLY A 495 -9.11 2.73 -26.14
CA GLY A 495 -8.92 2.93 -27.58
C GLY A 495 -9.97 2.23 -28.48
N HIS A 496 -10.75 1.30 -27.95
CA HIS A 496 -11.82 0.64 -28.71
C HIS A 496 -13.16 1.36 -28.56
N ALA A 497 -13.75 1.78 -29.69
CA ALA A 497 -15.10 2.35 -29.71
C ALA A 497 -16.15 1.27 -29.40
N LYS A 498 -17.07 1.62 -28.50
CA LYS A 498 -18.23 0.82 -28.09
C LYS A 498 -19.47 1.69 -28.17
N TYR A 499 -20.61 1.09 -28.49
CA TYR A 499 -21.89 1.78 -28.68
C TYR A 499 -22.82 1.53 -27.50
N LEU A 500 -23.57 2.54 -27.10
CA LEU A 500 -24.56 2.43 -26.03
C LEU A 500 -25.95 2.15 -26.62
N LYS A 501 -26.35 0.87 -26.58
CA LYS A 501 -27.68 0.40 -27.00
C LYS A 501 -28.71 0.70 -25.91
N CYS A 502 -29.86 1.25 -26.30
CA CYS A 502 -30.98 1.46 -25.38
C CYS A 502 -31.85 0.19 -25.34
N VAL A 503 -31.95 -0.44 -24.17
CA VAL A 503 -32.77 -1.63 -23.87
C VAL A 503 -33.70 -1.27 -22.69
N PRO A 504 -34.92 -0.79 -22.95
CA PRO A 504 -35.84 -0.31 -21.92
C PRO A 504 -36.16 -1.34 -20.81
N GLU A 505 -36.12 -2.63 -21.14
CA GLU A 505 -36.37 -3.76 -20.25
C GLU A 505 -35.36 -3.81 -19.11
N LEU A 506 -34.09 -3.44 -19.38
CA LEU A 506 -33.05 -3.37 -18.34
C LEU A 506 -33.38 -2.30 -17.29
N GLY A 507 -34.09 -1.24 -17.68
CA GLY A 507 -34.55 -0.20 -16.78
C GLY A 507 -35.60 -0.67 -15.76
N LYS A 508 -36.24 -1.82 -16.01
CA LYS A 508 -37.25 -2.42 -15.13
C LYS A 508 -36.64 -3.39 -14.10
N LEU A 509 -35.37 -3.76 -14.26
CA LEU A 509 -34.69 -4.68 -13.36
C LEU A 509 -34.34 -3.99 -12.04
N GLU A 510 -34.44 -4.73 -10.93
CA GLU A 510 -33.84 -4.35 -9.65
C GLU A 510 -32.33 -4.13 -9.80
N TYR A 511 -31.76 -3.23 -8.99
CA TYR A 511 -30.36 -2.79 -9.15
C TYR A 511 -29.36 -3.96 -9.15
N ASP A 512 -29.50 -4.91 -8.22
CA ASP A 512 -28.62 -6.08 -8.14
C ASP A 512 -28.75 -7.01 -9.35
N ALA A 513 -29.97 -7.17 -9.86
CA ALA A 513 -30.23 -7.99 -11.05
C ALA A 513 -29.65 -7.32 -12.31
N TRP A 514 -29.80 -6.00 -12.42
CA TRP A 514 -29.18 -5.20 -13.46
C TRP A 514 -27.65 -5.30 -13.40
N LEU A 515 -27.04 -5.14 -12.22
CA LEU A 515 -25.59 -5.21 -12.05
C LEU A 515 -25.05 -6.60 -12.42
N ARG A 516 -25.71 -7.68 -11.97
CA ARG A 516 -25.34 -9.04 -12.36
C ARG A 516 -25.43 -9.25 -13.87
N HIS A 517 -26.48 -8.72 -14.51
CA HIS A 517 -26.62 -8.76 -15.96
C HIS A 517 -25.42 -8.09 -16.65
N GLN A 518 -25.07 -6.85 -16.27
CA GLN A 518 -23.92 -6.14 -16.85
C GLN A 518 -22.59 -6.87 -16.65
N LEU A 519 -22.40 -7.53 -15.50
CA LEU A 519 -21.19 -8.32 -15.24
C LEU A 519 -21.15 -9.59 -16.11
N LEU A 520 -22.28 -10.26 -16.31
CA LEU A 520 -22.37 -11.48 -17.12
C LEU A 520 -22.22 -11.22 -18.62
N THR A 521 -22.75 -10.09 -19.11
CA THR A 521 -22.62 -9.70 -20.52
C THR A 521 -21.25 -9.09 -20.85
N GLY A 522 -20.38 -8.91 -19.85
CA GLY A 522 -19.04 -8.37 -20.05
C GLY A 522 -19.01 -6.85 -20.22
N ASN A 523 -20.03 -6.13 -19.75
CA ASN A 523 -20.13 -4.68 -19.80
C ASN A 523 -19.46 -4.00 -18.60
N HIS A 524 -18.28 -4.50 -18.22
CA HIS A 524 -17.39 -3.86 -17.25
C HIS A 524 -16.05 -3.56 -17.91
N PHE A 525 -15.32 -2.57 -17.38
CA PHE A 525 -14.09 -2.09 -18.03
C PHE A 525 -13.02 -3.16 -18.30
N TRP A 526 -13.07 -4.34 -17.67
CA TRP A 526 -11.94 -5.27 -17.66
C TRP A 526 -12.20 -6.64 -18.26
N SER A 527 -13.44 -7.02 -18.53
CA SER A 527 -13.76 -8.21 -19.34
C SER A 527 -13.17 -8.05 -20.74
N GLY A 528 -13.29 -6.86 -21.33
CA GLY A 528 -12.72 -6.54 -22.64
C GLY A 528 -11.20 -6.31 -22.64
N LEU A 529 -10.64 -5.77 -21.56
CA LEU A 529 -9.25 -5.31 -21.49
C LEU A 529 -8.25 -6.32 -20.91
N ARG A 530 -8.71 -7.51 -20.52
CA ARG A 530 -7.90 -8.50 -19.77
C ARG A 530 -6.58 -8.84 -20.47
N ASP A 531 -6.59 -8.89 -21.80
CA ASP A 531 -5.44 -9.31 -22.60
C ASP A 531 -4.75 -8.18 -23.37
N GLU A 532 -5.17 -6.93 -23.16
CA GLU A 532 -4.52 -5.76 -23.73
C GLU A 532 -3.26 -5.34 -22.96
N TYR A 533 -2.36 -4.66 -23.67
CA TYR A 533 -1.04 -4.27 -23.18
C TYR A 533 -0.92 -2.76 -23.04
N TYR A 534 -0.32 -2.33 -21.93
CA TYR A 534 0.16 -0.98 -21.72
C TYR A 534 1.64 -0.89 -22.10
N VAL A 535 1.98 0.03 -23.02
CA VAL A 535 3.37 0.30 -23.44
C VAL A 535 3.97 1.35 -22.50
N LEU A 536 5.13 1.04 -21.92
CA LEU A 536 5.84 1.99 -21.05
C LEU A 536 6.33 3.22 -21.82
N GLU A 537 6.35 4.38 -21.16
CA GLU A 537 7.00 5.58 -21.70
C GLU A 537 8.52 5.31 -21.93
N HIS A 538 9.13 6.02 -22.89
CA HIS A 538 10.54 5.82 -23.24
C HIS A 538 11.50 5.98 -22.04
N TYR A 539 11.24 6.95 -21.16
CA TYR A 539 12.03 7.14 -19.94
C TYR A 539 11.92 5.93 -19.00
N GLN A 540 10.71 5.39 -18.82
CA GLN A 540 10.45 4.22 -17.97
C GLN A 540 11.14 2.98 -18.54
N THR A 541 11.01 2.76 -19.85
CA THR A 541 11.74 1.70 -20.58
C THR A 541 13.25 1.79 -20.33
N ARG A 542 13.83 3.00 -20.39
CA ARG A 542 15.25 3.20 -20.11
C ARG A 542 15.61 2.85 -18.65
N CYS A 543 14.82 3.30 -17.67
CA CYS A 543 15.05 2.97 -16.27
C CYS A 543 15.01 1.45 -16.03
N MET A 544 14.04 0.74 -16.62
CA MET A 544 13.93 -0.72 -16.51
C MET A 544 15.13 -1.44 -17.13
N ASN A 545 15.58 -0.99 -18.31
CA ASN A 545 16.80 -1.52 -18.93
C ASN A 545 18.04 -1.31 -18.05
N THR A 546 18.21 -0.13 -17.44
CA THR A 546 19.32 0.13 -16.52
C THR A 546 19.26 -0.78 -15.29
N LEU A 547 18.08 -0.97 -14.70
CA LEU A 547 17.94 -1.82 -13.52
C LEU A 547 18.22 -3.30 -13.86
N GLN A 548 17.77 -3.82 -15.00
CA GLN A 548 18.14 -5.17 -15.45
C GLN A 548 19.66 -5.32 -15.63
N GLN A 549 20.33 -4.31 -16.20
CA GLN A 549 21.79 -4.33 -16.31
C GLN A 549 22.48 -4.37 -14.94
N VAL A 550 21.97 -3.61 -13.97
CA VAL A 550 22.49 -3.63 -12.59
C VAL A 550 22.26 -4.99 -11.94
N VAL A 551 21.05 -5.55 -12.04
CA VAL A 551 20.74 -6.90 -11.51
C VAL A 551 21.67 -7.93 -12.13
N LYS A 552 21.85 -7.91 -13.45
CA LYS A 552 22.79 -8.80 -14.14
C LYS A 552 24.21 -8.63 -13.63
N GLN A 553 24.71 -7.39 -13.48
CA GLN A 553 26.04 -7.13 -12.94
C GLN A 553 26.22 -7.64 -11.51
N VAL A 554 25.18 -7.54 -10.67
CA VAL A 554 25.20 -8.07 -9.30
C VAL A 554 25.22 -9.59 -9.32
N VAL A 555 24.36 -10.24 -10.10
CA VAL A 555 24.33 -11.70 -10.24
C VAL A 555 25.66 -12.22 -10.76
N ASP A 556 26.18 -11.65 -11.86
CA ASP A 556 27.48 -12.00 -12.42
C ASP A 556 28.61 -11.76 -11.39
N GLY A 557 28.55 -10.67 -10.62
CA GLY A 557 29.53 -10.36 -9.58
C GLY A 557 29.53 -11.34 -8.40
N VAL A 558 28.35 -11.79 -7.99
CA VAL A 558 28.15 -12.80 -6.94
C VAL A 558 28.67 -14.15 -7.42
N GLN A 559 28.27 -14.59 -8.62
CA GLN A 559 28.74 -15.84 -9.22
C GLN A 559 30.26 -15.85 -9.39
N ASN A 560 30.86 -14.76 -9.87
CA ASN A 560 32.32 -14.63 -9.98
C ASN A 560 33.02 -14.72 -8.62
N THR A 561 32.40 -14.19 -7.56
CA THR A 561 32.94 -14.28 -6.19
C THR A 561 32.93 -15.72 -5.67
N PHE A 562 31.83 -16.44 -5.90
CA PHE A 562 31.72 -17.85 -5.55
C PHE A 562 32.73 -18.72 -6.30
N ALA A 563 32.84 -18.55 -7.62
CA ALA A 563 33.81 -19.29 -8.44
C ALA A 563 35.25 -19.05 -7.99
N ARG A 564 35.63 -17.80 -7.65
CA ARG A 564 36.96 -17.48 -7.11
C ARG A 564 37.22 -18.14 -5.76
N LYS A 565 36.22 -18.15 -4.87
CA LYS A 565 36.32 -18.78 -3.55
C LYS A 565 36.50 -20.30 -3.69
N GLU A 566 35.79 -20.92 -4.62
CA GLU A 566 35.90 -22.35 -4.90
C GLU A 566 37.32 -22.73 -5.35
N ILE A 567 37.86 -22.02 -6.35
CA ILE A 567 39.23 -22.24 -6.86
C ILE A 567 40.26 -22.10 -5.73
N LEU A 568 40.13 -21.08 -4.88
CA LEU A 568 41.03 -20.86 -3.75
C LEU A 568 40.98 -22.01 -2.74
N LEU A 569 39.77 -22.46 -2.37
CA LEU A 569 39.58 -23.57 -1.43
C LEU A 569 40.17 -24.88 -1.98
N GLN A 570 39.95 -25.19 -3.26
CA GLN A 570 40.53 -26.36 -3.92
C GLN A 570 42.07 -26.32 -3.89
N SER A 571 42.67 -25.16 -4.18
CA SER A 571 44.12 -24.97 -4.12
C SER A 571 44.69 -25.20 -2.71
N VAL A 572 44.06 -24.63 -1.67
CA VAL A 572 44.51 -24.77 -0.28
C VAL A 572 44.38 -26.22 0.21
N ILE A 573 43.28 -26.89 -0.13
CA ILE A 573 43.10 -28.32 0.20
C ILE A 573 44.20 -29.16 -0.47
N GLY A 574 44.54 -28.87 -1.73
CA GLY A 574 45.63 -29.54 -2.45
C GLY A 574 46.99 -29.37 -1.77
N GLN A 575 47.34 -28.15 -1.35
CA GLN A 575 48.58 -27.88 -0.62
C GLN A 575 48.65 -28.65 0.71
N LEU A 576 47.58 -28.62 1.51
CA LEU A 576 47.52 -29.34 2.78
C LEU A 576 47.62 -30.87 2.62
N LYS A 577 47.04 -31.43 1.55
CA LYS A 577 47.17 -32.86 1.23
C LYS A 577 48.62 -33.25 0.91
N ASN A 578 49.36 -32.37 0.21
CA ASN A 578 50.78 -32.57 -0.06
C ASN A 578 51.63 -32.50 1.22
N GLU A 579 51.43 -31.50 2.07
CA GLU A 579 52.10 -31.38 3.38
C GLU A 579 51.83 -32.60 4.28
N MET A 580 50.57 -33.04 4.34
CA MET A 580 50.19 -34.24 5.10
C MET A 580 50.92 -35.48 4.58
N SER A 581 51.05 -35.63 3.26
CA SER A 581 51.77 -36.75 2.64
C SER A 581 53.26 -36.75 3.01
N GLN A 582 53.90 -35.57 3.06
CA GLN A 582 55.28 -35.42 3.52
C GLN A 582 55.45 -35.85 4.98
N HIS A 583 54.55 -35.42 5.87
CA HIS A 583 54.60 -35.82 7.28
C HIS A 583 54.33 -37.32 7.49
N VAL A 584 53.49 -37.94 6.67
CA VAL A 584 53.28 -39.39 6.69
C VAL A 584 54.55 -40.12 6.27
N ALA A 585 55.22 -39.68 5.20
CA ALA A 585 56.51 -40.24 4.78
C ALA A 585 57.60 -40.08 5.85
N GLU A 586 57.70 -38.90 6.49
CA GLU A 586 58.64 -38.67 7.60
C GLU A 586 58.36 -39.61 8.78
N LYS A 587 57.07 -39.81 9.13
CA LYS A 587 56.67 -40.75 10.18
C LYS A 587 57.11 -42.18 9.86
N GLU A 588 56.93 -42.64 8.63
CA GLU A 588 57.35 -43.98 8.21
C GLU A 588 58.87 -44.15 8.27
N ASP A 589 59.63 -43.13 7.88
CA ASP A 589 61.09 -43.13 7.98
C ASP A 589 61.57 -43.19 9.43
N ILE A 590 60.96 -42.39 10.33
CA ILE A 590 61.26 -42.45 11.77
C ILE A 590 60.99 -43.86 12.31
N LEU A 591 59.87 -44.48 11.94
CA LEU A 591 59.52 -45.83 12.40
C LEU A 591 60.55 -46.88 11.94
N ARG A 592 61.01 -46.78 10.69
CA ARG A 592 62.09 -47.63 10.16
C ARG A 592 63.39 -47.46 10.96
N VAL A 593 63.82 -46.22 11.20
CA VAL A 593 65.05 -45.92 11.96
C VAL A 593 64.94 -46.40 13.42
N VAL A 594 63.76 -46.30 14.03
CA VAL A 594 63.49 -46.85 15.37
C VAL A 594 63.64 -48.37 15.37
N ALA A 595 63.04 -49.07 14.40
CA ALA A 595 63.14 -50.53 14.30
C ALA A 595 64.59 -51.01 14.08
N GLU A 596 65.37 -50.32 13.25
CA GLU A 596 66.81 -50.60 13.07
C GLU A 596 67.61 -50.35 14.35
N SER A 597 67.30 -49.26 15.06
CA SER A 597 67.97 -48.93 16.34
C SER A 597 67.64 -49.95 17.44
N GLN A 598 66.42 -50.48 17.46
CA GLN A 598 66.02 -51.56 18.36
C GLN A 598 66.78 -52.85 18.06
N LYS A 599 66.83 -53.28 16.79
CA LYS A 599 67.63 -54.45 16.38
C LYS A 599 69.10 -54.31 16.76
N HIS A 600 69.69 -53.12 16.59
CA HIS A 600 71.06 -52.87 17.00
C HIS A 600 71.23 -52.94 18.52
N SER A 601 70.28 -52.39 19.29
CA SER A 601 70.28 -52.49 20.75
C SER A 601 70.20 -53.94 21.21
N GLU A 602 69.33 -54.76 20.62
CA GLU A 602 69.19 -56.19 20.91
C GLU A 602 70.49 -56.95 20.61
N ALA A 603 71.15 -56.66 19.48
CA ALA A 603 72.44 -57.26 19.14
C ALA A 603 73.54 -56.90 20.16
N VAL A 604 73.58 -55.65 20.63
CA VAL A 604 74.54 -55.20 21.66
C VAL A 604 74.29 -55.89 23.01
N VAL A 605 73.03 -56.13 23.37
CA VAL A 605 72.68 -56.90 24.59
C VAL A 605 73.15 -58.35 24.46
N LEU A 606 72.93 -58.98 23.31
CA LEU A 606 73.39 -60.36 23.06
C LEU A 606 74.92 -60.49 23.09
N GLU A 607 75.64 -59.54 22.48
CA GLU A 607 77.12 -59.49 22.55
C GLU A 607 77.62 -59.35 23.99
N ARG A 608 76.94 -58.54 24.81
CA ARG A 608 77.25 -58.35 26.23
C ARG A 608 77.14 -59.66 27.03
N GLU A 609 76.12 -60.48 26.75
CA GLU A 609 75.92 -61.78 27.42
C GLU A 609 77.03 -62.79 27.06
N THR A 610 77.66 -62.66 25.90
CA THR A 610 78.73 -63.57 25.44
C THR A 610 80.15 -63.16 25.86
N ALA A 611 80.40 -61.89 26.22
CA ALA A 611 81.74 -61.36 26.48
C ALA A 611 82.08 -61.27 27.99
N ARG A 612 82.93 -62.17 28.50
CA ARG A 612 83.30 -62.25 29.95
C ARG A 612 84.12 -61.08 30.53
N ASN A 613 84.66 -60.15 29.73
CA ASN A 613 85.54 -59.06 30.22
C ASN A 613 85.24 -57.66 29.65
N GLY A 614 84.04 -57.41 29.09
CA GLY A 614 83.72 -56.20 28.31
C GLY A 614 82.57 -55.31 28.79
N GLU A 615 82.06 -55.50 30.02
CA GLU A 615 80.76 -54.93 30.45
C GLU A 615 80.61 -53.40 30.32
N ALA A 616 81.66 -52.62 30.63
CA ALA A 616 81.55 -51.17 30.67
C ALA A 616 81.33 -50.53 29.28
N LYS A 617 81.94 -51.11 28.23
CA LYS A 617 81.80 -50.62 26.86
C LYS A 617 80.42 -50.95 26.29
N ALA A 618 79.89 -52.13 26.59
CA ALA A 618 78.56 -52.56 26.20
C ALA A 618 77.45 -51.70 26.84
N ARG A 619 77.53 -51.43 28.16
CA ARG A 619 76.57 -50.55 28.87
C ARG A 619 76.50 -49.14 28.27
N LYS A 620 77.65 -48.59 27.83
CA LYS A 620 77.70 -47.27 27.18
C LYS A 620 77.06 -47.29 25.78
N GLY A 621 77.21 -48.38 25.03
CA GLY A 621 76.54 -48.58 23.74
C GLY A 621 75.02 -48.68 23.88
N GLU A 622 74.56 -49.48 24.84
CA GLU A 622 73.15 -49.67 25.19
C GLU A 622 72.49 -48.35 25.62
N ALA A 623 73.11 -47.60 26.54
CA ALA A 623 72.61 -46.29 26.97
C ALA A 623 72.50 -45.28 25.81
N LYS A 624 73.47 -45.30 24.87
CA LYS A 624 73.45 -44.42 23.69
C LYS A 624 72.34 -44.80 22.71
N ALA A 625 72.08 -46.09 22.52
CA ALA A 625 70.97 -46.59 21.71
C ALA A 625 69.61 -46.19 22.33
N GLN A 626 69.47 -46.35 23.65
CA GLN A 626 68.25 -45.99 24.38
C GLN A 626 67.93 -44.50 24.29
N ILE A 627 68.93 -43.62 24.49
CA ILE A 627 68.76 -42.16 24.33
C ILE A 627 68.31 -41.80 22.90
N ARG A 628 68.84 -42.48 21.88
CA ARG A 628 68.46 -42.28 20.47
C ARG A 628 67.01 -42.72 20.22
N ILE A 629 66.61 -43.89 20.75
CA ILE A 629 65.23 -44.40 20.63
C ILE A 629 64.24 -43.43 21.30
N GLU A 630 64.55 -42.93 22.50
CA GLU A 630 63.69 -41.94 23.19
C GLU A 630 63.57 -40.63 22.42
N ALA A 631 64.66 -40.13 21.84
CA ALA A 631 64.64 -38.91 21.03
C ALA A 631 63.76 -39.08 19.77
N LEU A 632 63.88 -40.23 19.08
CA LEU A 632 63.02 -40.57 17.95
C LEU A 632 61.57 -40.76 18.37
N GLY A 633 61.32 -41.35 19.54
CA GLY A 633 59.98 -41.49 20.12
C GLY A 633 59.30 -40.13 20.35
N ARG A 634 60.03 -39.14 20.89
CA ARG A 634 59.52 -37.77 21.05
C ARG A 634 59.19 -37.14 19.70
N LYS A 635 60.07 -37.29 18.69
CA LYS A 635 59.84 -36.79 17.33
C LYS A 635 58.62 -37.44 16.67
N LEU A 636 58.42 -38.75 16.86
CA LEU A 636 57.26 -39.47 16.34
C LEU A 636 55.94 -38.94 16.93
N VAL A 637 55.92 -38.61 18.22
CA VAL A 637 54.75 -38.04 18.88
C VAL A 637 54.39 -36.67 18.31
N THR A 638 55.38 -35.80 18.04
CA THR A 638 55.13 -34.49 17.41
C THR A 638 54.60 -34.66 15.99
N THR A 639 55.23 -35.48 15.15
CA THR A 639 54.77 -35.71 13.76
C THR A 639 53.35 -36.28 13.71
N ARG A 640 52.98 -37.19 14.65
CA ARG A 640 51.60 -37.69 14.74
C ARG A 640 50.59 -36.58 15.06
N LYS A 641 50.93 -35.64 15.93
CA LYS A 641 50.07 -34.48 16.24
C LYS A 641 49.90 -33.58 15.03
N ASP A 642 50.96 -33.35 14.26
CA ASP A 642 50.92 -32.52 13.06
C ASP A 642 50.04 -33.13 11.96
N VAL A 643 50.16 -34.45 11.72
CA VAL A 643 49.27 -35.18 10.80
C VAL A 643 47.81 -35.08 11.24
N ALA A 644 47.51 -35.30 12.52
CA ALA A 644 46.13 -35.21 13.03
C ALA A 644 45.55 -33.78 12.88
N LYS A 645 46.37 -32.75 13.10
CA LYS A 645 45.99 -31.35 12.91
C LYS A 645 45.71 -31.03 11.45
N ALA A 646 46.57 -31.48 10.52
CA ALA A 646 46.37 -31.31 9.08
C ALA A 646 45.08 -32.00 8.61
N GLN A 647 44.85 -33.26 9.02
CA GLN A 647 43.63 -34.01 8.70
C GLN A 647 42.35 -33.32 9.18
N LYS A 648 42.37 -32.74 10.39
CA LYS A 648 41.21 -31.99 10.91
C LYS A 648 40.93 -30.74 10.08
N ARG A 649 41.98 -30.03 9.64
CA ARG A 649 41.86 -28.82 8.83
C ARG A 649 41.36 -29.12 7.42
N ILE A 650 41.84 -30.19 6.79
CA ILE A 650 41.34 -30.65 5.48
C ILE A 650 39.85 -30.96 5.55
N ARG A 651 39.41 -31.77 6.54
CA ARG A 651 37.99 -32.11 6.70
C ARG A 651 37.09 -30.88 6.85
N HIS A 652 37.54 -29.86 7.58
CA HIS A 652 36.78 -28.63 7.74
C HIS A 652 36.63 -27.86 6.41
N LEU A 653 37.73 -27.72 5.65
CA LEU A 653 37.71 -27.03 4.36
C LEU A 653 36.91 -27.79 3.29
N GLU A 654 36.89 -29.12 3.32
CA GLU A 654 36.06 -29.94 2.42
C GLU A 654 34.57 -29.72 2.67
N VAL A 655 34.16 -29.50 3.93
CA VAL A 655 32.77 -29.11 4.26
C VAL A 655 32.44 -27.71 3.72
N GLU A 656 33.34 -26.73 3.89
CA GLU A 656 33.13 -25.38 3.36
C GLU A 656 33.04 -25.36 1.83
N LEU A 657 33.85 -26.18 1.14
CA LEU A 657 33.80 -26.34 -0.31
C LEU A 657 32.45 -26.93 -0.76
N LYS A 658 31.99 -27.99 -0.08
CA LYS A 658 30.70 -28.61 -0.37
C LYS A 658 29.54 -27.63 -0.18
N ASN A 659 29.59 -26.80 0.86
CA ASN A 659 28.59 -25.75 1.07
C ASN A 659 28.60 -24.71 -0.06
N CYS A 660 29.79 -24.27 -0.50
CA CYS A 660 29.90 -23.35 -1.64
C CYS A 660 29.30 -23.93 -2.92
N GLN A 661 29.49 -25.24 -3.17
CA GLN A 661 28.94 -25.94 -4.34
C GLN A 661 27.43 -26.20 -4.23
N SER A 662 26.89 -26.43 -3.03
CA SER A 662 25.46 -26.62 -2.84
C SER A 662 24.64 -25.33 -2.93
N ASP A 663 25.29 -24.19 -2.67
CA ASP A 663 24.68 -22.85 -2.76
C ASP A 663 24.65 -22.33 -4.21
N GLU A 664 25.25 -23.04 -5.18
CA GLU A 664 25.16 -22.72 -6.62
C GLU A 664 23.80 -23.06 -7.26
N ARG A 665 22.73 -23.28 -6.48
CA ARG A 665 21.39 -23.29 -7.09
C ARG A 665 21.19 -21.98 -7.84
N PRO A 666 20.75 -22.04 -9.10
CA PRO A 666 20.67 -20.85 -9.92
C PRO A 666 19.80 -19.82 -9.21
N ILE A 667 20.37 -18.64 -8.96
CA ILE A 667 19.67 -17.50 -8.33
C ILE A 667 18.41 -17.14 -9.15
N SER A 668 18.32 -17.53 -10.42
CA SER A 668 17.09 -17.39 -11.21
C SER A 668 15.91 -18.26 -10.74
N GLU A 669 16.13 -19.24 -9.86
CA GLU A 669 15.08 -20.09 -9.26
C GLU A 669 14.70 -19.66 -7.82
N GLN A 670 15.45 -18.74 -7.20
CA GLN A 670 15.17 -18.15 -5.87
C GLN A 670 14.66 -16.73 -6.00
#